data_AF-A0A2A2QHA0-F1
#
_entry.id   AF-A0A2A2QHA0-F1
#
_cell.length_a   1.000
_cell.length_b   1.000
_cell.length_c   1.000
_cell.angle_alpha   90.00
_cell.angle_beta   90.00
_cell.angle_gamma   90.00
#
_symmetry.space_group_name_H-M   'P 1'
#
loop_
_entity.id
_entity.type
_entity.pdbx_description
1 polymer ?
#
loop_
_entity_poly.entity_id
_entity_poly.type
_entity_poly.pdbx_seq_one_letter_code
_entity_poly.pdbx_strand_id
1 'polypeptide(L)'
;MQALSGFFFSLALVLAVVFGGQTLDYTWGPALMALAAALVAACFDKPGTRPAGMATRAVYGLVTVACGWILWRCAGSPVKEFARSDALLAVGLFAACSWIWRMPAQGVAIRMVMATLAGLAFVHAGIGMVQVRDPAFAWPFAARPAGLPSGFFGHYNHLADFSLVSAVMLAARAIWGRERIGERVLHGAGAVAAVACVLLSGSRGGFLSLGLAGMVLVVTSGLIAWRDKSRNRRLAIRLAIAVPLVVTLLLPLGFKLVQERRGGFKSFVAVSDDRFRLAFIRSAINISTEQSMAGSGSRSFGWRKNAAWDPKRDGNNDRFNDDFVHNELLQVAVDYGWIGALLVVAAAGGVGLAGVAGLVGRESTDLRERGALDAVCCGGLAAMVGTLAHSNFSFVTHTLPGALYLGMAFGLALPRRGGLFEGASVRRWPTILASCAVVPAAMVLGWVGWIGTQTYRTLWPALFGREMLTVEDPAQAIEIMERATKSWPSGELTGEAGHLSRQIAEWQGMPLPEPEIWWIRAADFYGQAEALNPHDPEWAVNRANLLSLLGRYDEAERAFERAVVLEGGMERNFWARYYFAAHLYRRWYQLWVKERRAGEALGQFIRARELLRESSEQGNLGHIGKAAKDLVEGLEKTIRFLEGARVVPEPVQ
;
A
#
# COMPACT_ATOMS: atom_id res chain seq x y z
N MET A 1 -14.74 28.98 -11.58
CA MET A 1 -13.58 28.27 -11.02
C MET A 1 -13.99 26.92 -10.41
N GLN A 2 -15.08 26.82 -9.62
CA GLN A 2 -15.56 25.55 -9.04
C GLN A 2 -15.70 24.38 -10.04
N ALA A 3 -16.28 24.61 -11.23
CA ALA A 3 -16.41 23.57 -12.25
C ALA A 3 -15.03 23.08 -12.75
N LEU A 4 -14.10 24.00 -12.98
CA LEU A 4 -12.74 23.67 -13.41
C LEU A 4 -11.98 22.90 -12.33
N SER A 5 -12.09 23.36 -11.08
CA SER A 5 -11.49 22.68 -9.93
C SER A 5 -12.08 21.27 -9.74
N GLY A 6 -13.41 21.13 -9.87
CA GLY A 6 -14.10 19.84 -9.82
C GLY A 6 -13.72 18.89 -10.95
N PHE A 7 -13.51 19.41 -12.16
CA PHE A 7 -13.01 18.65 -13.30
C PHE A 7 -11.61 18.07 -13.00
N PHE A 8 -10.67 18.91 -12.55
CA PHE A 8 -9.31 18.44 -12.22
C PHE A 8 -9.28 17.45 -11.07
N PHE A 9 -10.12 17.63 -10.04
CA PHE A 9 -10.22 16.65 -8.95
C PHE A 9 -10.78 15.31 -9.45
N SER A 10 -11.80 15.36 -10.30
CA SER A 10 -12.38 14.16 -10.92
C SER A 10 -11.36 13.44 -11.81
N LEU A 11 -10.57 14.20 -12.58
CA LEU A 11 -9.46 13.68 -13.38
C LEU A 11 -8.39 13.04 -12.48
N ALA A 12 -8.05 13.66 -11.34
CA ALA A 12 -7.11 13.09 -10.38
C ALA A 12 -7.60 11.73 -9.85
N LEU A 13 -8.90 11.59 -9.55
CA LEU A 13 -9.47 10.30 -9.13
C LEU A 13 -9.38 9.24 -10.24
N VAL A 14 -9.74 9.59 -11.48
CA VAL A 14 -9.64 8.66 -12.62
C VAL A 14 -8.19 8.21 -12.82
N LEU A 15 -7.24 9.15 -12.86
CA LEU A 15 -5.82 8.84 -13.06
C LEU A 15 -5.25 8.04 -11.89
N ALA A 16 -5.65 8.33 -10.65
CA ALA A 16 -5.22 7.57 -9.48
C ALA A 16 -5.70 6.12 -9.58
N VAL A 17 -6.96 5.89 -9.95
CA VAL A 17 -7.52 4.53 -10.08
C VAL A 17 -6.88 3.76 -11.22
N VAL A 18 -6.68 4.40 -12.37
CA VAL A 18 -6.18 3.75 -13.58
C VAL A 18 -4.68 3.46 -13.50
N PHE A 19 -3.89 4.40 -12.97
CA PHE A 19 -2.43 4.30 -12.97
C PHE A 19 -1.83 4.18 -11.57
N GLY A 20 -2.42 4.85 -10.58
CA GLY A 20 -1.87 4.94 -9.22
C GLY A 20 -2.33 3.85 -8.24
N GLY A 21 -2.95 2.77 -8.73
CA GLY A 21 -3.38 1.62 -7.93
C GLY A 21 -2.24 0.73 -7.41
N GLN A 22 -0.98 1.14 -7.64
CA GLN A 22 0.23 0.43 -7.24
C GLN A 22 0.91 1.15 -6.06
N THR A 23 1.76 0.44 -5.33
CA THR A 23 2.59 0.99 -4.23
C THR A 23 3.82 1.75 -4.72
N LEU A 24 4.02 1.78 -6.05
CA LEU A 24 5.11 2.47 -6.77
C LEU A 24 4.78 3.95 -6.95
N ASP A 25 5.51 4.81 -6.25
CA ASP A 25 5.18 6.23 -6.09
C ASP A 25 5.34 7.08 -7.35
N TYR A 26 6.22 6.70 -8.29
CA TYR A 26 6.35 7.39 -9.58
C TYR A 26 5.11 7.24 -10.48
N THR A 27 4.34 6.15 -10.35
CA THR A 27 3.12 5.91 -11.14
C THR A 27 1.99 6.88 -10.79
N TRP A 28 2.10 7.55 -9.65
CA TRP A 28 1.09 8.49 -9.15
C TRP A 28 1.15 9.85 -9.85
N GLY A 29 2.23 10.12 -10.58
CA GLY A 29 2.53 11.42 -11.19
C GLY A 29 1.34 12.13 -11.85
N PRO A 30 0.65 11.48 -12.81
CA PRO A 30 -0.47 12.10 -13.53
C PRO A 30 -1.60 12.56 -12.60
N ALA A 31 -1.91 11.75 -11.59
CA ALA A 31 -2.96 12.05 -10.62
C ALA A 31 -2.54 13.18 -9.66
N LEU A 32 -1.27 13.23 -9.25
CA LEU A 32 -0.73 14.30 -8.41
C LEU A 32 -0.76 15.65 -9.15
N MET A 33 -0.43 15.67 -10.44
CA MET A 33 -0.55 16.89 -11.27
C MET A 33 -2.01 17.38 -11.36
N ALA A 34 -2.95 16.47 -11.62
CA ALA A 34 -4.37 16.81 -11.67
C ALA A 34 -4.89 17.30 -10.30
N LEU A 35 -4.45 16.70 -9.20
CA LEU A 35 -4.79 17.15 -7.86
C LEU A 35 -4.23 18.54 -7.55
N ALA A 36 -2.98 18.81 -7.93
CA ALA A 36 -2.36 20.12 -7.80
C ALA A 36 -3.16 21.20 -8.57
N ALA A 37 -3.54 20.90 -9.82
CA ALA A 37 -4.38 21.79 -10.63
C ALA A 37 -5.76 22.04 -9.99
N ALA A 38 -6.36 21.02 -9.36
CA ALA A 38 -7.61 21.17 -8.61
C ALA A 38 -7.46 22.12 -7.42
N LEU A 39 -6.38 22.00 -6.65
CA LEU A 39 -6.07 22.89 -5.52
C LEU A 39 -5.84 24.32 -5.96
N VAL A 40 -5.03 24.54 -7.00
CA VAL A 40 -4.77 25.88 -7.56
C VAL A 40 -6.06 26.52 -8.04
N ALA A 41 -6.88 25.79 -8.79
CA ALA A 41 -8.17 26.31 -9.25
C ALA A 41 -9.12 26.66 -8.09
N ALA A 42 -9.08 25.88 -6.99
CA ALA A 42 -9.88 26.14 -5.80
C ALA A 42 -9.44 27.41 -5.03
N CYS A 43 -8.18 27.83 -5.13
CA CYS A 43 -7.71 29.07 -4.52
C CYS A 43 -8.37 30.33 -5.10
N PHE A 44 -8.87 30.26 -6.34
CA PHE A 44 -9.56 31.35 -7.02
C PHE A 44 -11.08 31.31 -6.86
N ASP A 45 -11.62 30.32 -6.16
CA ASP A 45 -13.03 30.29 -5.81
C ASP A 45 -13.32 31.19 -4.61
N LYS A 46 -14.43 31.93 -4.67
CA LYS A 46 -14.96 32.57 -3.47
C LYS A 46 -15.23 31.46 -2.44
N PRO A 47 -14.74 31.58 -1.20
CA PRO A 47 -15.04 30.60 -0.16
C PRO A 47 -16.55 30.41 -0.15
N GLY A 48 -17.01 29.19 -0.40
CA GLY A 48 -18.42 28.86 -0.17
C GLY A 48 -18.74 29.34 1.24
N THR A 49 -19.81 30.12 1.38
CA THR A 49 -20.29 30.58 2.68
C THR A 49 -20.13 29.46 3.70
N ARG A 50 -19.54 29.72 4.87
CA ARG A 50 -20.04 29.26 6.17
C ARG A 50 -19.04 29.46 7.32
N PRO A 51 -19.52 29.88 8.49
CA PRO A 51 -18.79 29.69 9.74
C PRO A 51 -18.67 28.19 10.02
N ALA A 52 -17.44 27.69 10.09
CA ALA A 52 -17.18 26.39 10.70
C ALA A 52 -17.30 26.56 12.23
N GLY A 53 -18.15 25.75 12.87
CA GLY A 53 -18.21 25.68 14.32
C GLY A 53 -16.83 25.35 14.92
N MET A 54 -16.62 25.75 16.17
CA MET A 54 -15.35 25.55 16.89
C MET A 54 -14.83 24.11 16.80
N ALA A 55 -15.72 23.12 16.98
CA ALA A 55 -15.38 21.70 16.95
C ALA A 55 -14.83 21.25 15.58
N THR A 56 -15.44 21.66 14.47
CA THR A 56 -14.96 21.32 13.12
C THR A 56 -13.53 21.83 12.89
N ARG A 57 -13.25 23.08 13.32
CA ARG A 57 -11.91 23.67 13.17
C ARG A 57 -10.86 22.95 14.01
N ALA A 58 -11.22 22.55 15.24
CA ALA A 58 -10.33 21.80 16.11
C ALA A 58 -9.99 20.42 15.52
N VAL A 59 -10.99 19.67 15.04
CA VAL A 59 -10.80 18.36 14.42
C VAL A 59 -10.00 18.44 13.13
N TYR A 60 -10.27 19.44 12.27
CA TYR A 60 -9.47 19.66 11.08
C TYR A 60 -8.01 20.04 11.42
N GLY A 61 -7.80 20.82 12.48
CA GLY A 61 -6.47 21.06 13.05
C GLY A 61 -5.79 19.77 13.51
N LEU A 62 -6.53 18.85 14.13
CA LEU A 62 -6.00 17.54 14.54
C LEU A 62 -5.60 16.66 13.36
N VAL A 63 -6.38 16.63 12.28
CA VAL A 63 -5.99 15.98 11.01
C VAL A 63 -4.70 16.59 10.46
N THR A 64 -4.59 17.93 10.51
CA THR A 64 -3.39 18.66 10.06
C THR A 64 -2.17 18.27 10.90
N VAL A 65 -2.32 18.19 12.23
CA VAL A 65 -1.24 17.78 13.14
C VAL A 65 -0.83 16.33 12.91
N ALA A 66 -1.79 15.41 12.70
CA ALA A 66 -1.48 14.01 12.39
C ALA A 66 -0.70 13.87 11.07
N CYS A 67 -1.12 14.58 10.02
CA CYS A 67 -0.39 14.59 8.75
C CYS A 67 1.01 15.25 8.91
N GLY A 68 1.09 16.35 9.67
CA GLY A 68 2.35 17.03 9.96
C GLY A 68 3.34 16.15 10.73
N TRP A 69 2.85 15.34 11.67
CA TRP A 69 3.66 14.34 12.38
C TRP A 69 4.26 13.31 11.42
N ILE A 70 3.44 12.73 10.55
CA ILE A 70 3.90 11.77 9.53
C ILE A 70 4.96 12.42 8.64
N LEU A 71 4.71 13.62 8.13
CA LEU A 71 5.67 14.34 7.27
C LEU A 71 6.99 14.65 7.97
N TRP A 72 6.94 15.06 9.24
CA TRP A 72 8.14 15.27 10.04
C TRP A 72 8.94 13.97 10.21
N ARG A 73 8.26 12.84 10.43
CA ARG A 73 8.90 11.53 10.50
C ARG A 73 9.46 11.05 9.16
N CYS A 74 8.77 11.30 8.04
CA CYS A 74 9.31 11.02 6.71
C CYS A 74 10.65 11.73 6.49
N ALA A 75 10.80 12.99 6.90
CA ALA A 75 12.05 13.74 6.74
C ALA A 75 13.25 13.04 7.43
N GLY A 76 13.01 12.42 8.58
CA GLY A 76 14.00 11.66 9.36
C GLY A 76 14.05 10.17 9.06
N SER A 77 13.37 9.67 8.01
CA SER A 77 13.37 8.25 7.67
C SER A 77 14.71 7.81 7.06
N PRO A 78 15.20 6.59 7.39
CA PRO A 78 16.45 6.06 6.87
C PRO A 78 16.38 5.74 5.37
N VAL A 79 15.21 5.31 4.88
CA VAL A 79 14.98 4.96 3.46
C VAL A 79 14.20 6.06 2.77
N LYS A 80 14.85 6.76 1.83
CA LYS A 80 14.31 8.00 1.22
C LYS A 80 13.15 7.75 0.25
N GLU A 81 13.13 6.63 -0.47
CA GLU A 81 12.02 6.29 -1.36
C GLU A 81 10.73 6.02 -0.58
N PHE A 82 10.79 5.30 0.55
CA PHE A 82 9.63 5.08 1.42
C PHE A 82 9.16 6.38 2.04
N ALA A 83 10.10 7.25 2.46
CA ALA A 83 9.77 8.58 2.95
C ALA A 83 9.02 9.43 1.93
N ARG A 84 9.47 9.42 0.67
CA ARG A 84 8.84 10.14 -0.45
C ARG A 84 7.43 9.61 -0.69
N SER A 85 7.28 8.29 -0.79
CA SER A 85 5.99 7.64 -1.00
C SER A 85 4.97 8.00 0.10
N ASP A 86 5.34 7.79 1.36
CA ASP A 86 4.42 8.05 2.48
C ASP A 86 4.13 9.55 2.66
N ALA A 87 5.09 10.42 2.36
CA ALA A 87 4.86 11.88 2.34
C ALA A 87 3.86 12.27 1.25
N LEU A 88 3.94 11.70 0.05
CA LEU A 88 2.97 11.95 -1.03
C LEU A 88 1.57 11.46 -0.66
N LEU A 89 1.45 10.31 0.01
CA LEU A 89 0.17 9.80 0.50
C LEU A 89 -0.44 10.72 1.57
N ALA A 90 0.36 11.16 2.55
CA ALA A 90 -0.08 12.08 3.59
C ALA A 90 -0.51 13.45 3.01
N VAL A 91 0.27 14.01 2.09
CA VAL A 91 -0.07 15.26 1.39
C VAL A 91 -1.31 15.07 0.51
N GLY A 92 -1.42 13.95 -0.21
CA GLY A 92 -2.58 13.63 -1.05
C GLY A 92 -3.88 13.51 -0.25
N LEU A 93 -3.84 12.80 0.88
CA LEU A 93 -4.97 12.71 1.82
C LEU A 93 -5.36 14.08 2.35
N PHE A 94 -4.38 14.85 2.84
CA PHE A 94 -4.62 16.20 3.36
C PHE A 94 -5.20 17.12 2.28
N ALA A 95 -4.66 17.09 1.07
CA ALA A 95 -5.13 17.84 -0.09
C ALA A 95 -6.58 17.48 -0.45
N ALA A 96 -6.90 16.18 -0.52
CA ALA A 96 -8.26 15.72 -0.82
C ALA A 96 -9.26 16.17 0.26
N CYS A 97 -8.90 16.00 1.54
CA CYS A 97 -9.70 16.48 2.67
C CYS A 97 -9.93 18.00 2.60
N SER A 98 -8.85 18.76 2.40
CA SER A 98 -8.83 20.22 2.29
C SER A 98 -9.70 20.73 1.14
N TRP A 99 -9.63 20.06 -0.02
CA TRP A 99 -10.37 20.42 -1.22
C TRP A 99 -11.86 20.13 -1.03
N ILE A 100 -12.21 18.92 -0.62
CA ILE A 100 -13.60 18.49 -0.41
C ILE A 100 -14.30 19.35 0.63
N TRP A 101 -13.62 19.65 1.73
CA TRP A 101 -14.21 20.45 2.81
C TRP A 101 -14.58 21.87 2.35
N ARG A 102 -13.78 22.47 1.45
CA ARG A 102 -14.02 23.79 0.85
C ARG A 102 -15.18 23.81 -0.15
N MET A 103 -15.44 22.70 -0.83
CA MET A 103 -16.44 22.66 -1.89
C MET A 103 -17.88 22.64 -1.31
N PRO A 104 -18.81 23.41 -1.89
CA PRO A 104 -20.20 23.37 -1.46
C PRO A 104 -20.84 22.02 -1.80
N ALA A 105 -21.55 21.43 -0.84
CA ALA A 105 -22.12 20.08 -0.97
C ALA A 105 -23.12 19.89 -2.12
N GLN A 106 -23.73 20.98 -2.61
CA GLN A 106 -24.61 20.98 -3.80
C GLN A 106 -23.94 21.60 -5.04
N GLY A 107 -22.66 21.98 -4.93
CA GLY A 107 -21.91 22.61 -5.98
C GLY A 107 -21.65 21.68 -7.16
N VAL A 108 -21.35 22.29 -8.30
CA VAL A 108 -20.99 21.57 -9.53
C VAL A 108 -19.78 20.66 -9.33
N ALA A 109 -18.79 21.07 -8.53
CA ALA A 109 -17.61 20.29 -8.22
C ALA A 109 -17.93 18.94 -7.56
N ILE A 110 -18.71 18.94 -6.46
CA ILE A 110 -19.11 17.71 -5.77
C ILE A 110 -19.98 16.83 -6.68
N ARG A 111 -20.86 17.43 -7.48
CA ARG A 111 -21.67 16.67 -8.47
C ARG A 111 -20.81 15.98 -9.52
N MET A 112 -19.76 16.64 -10.03
CA MET A 112 -18.80 16.02 -10.96
C MET A 112 -18.07 14.83 -10.32
N VAL A 113 -17.66 14.97 -9.05
CA VAL A 113 -17.00 13.87 -8.31
C VAL A 113 -17.94 12.69 -8.15
N MET A 114 -19.19 12.91 -7.72
CA MET A 114 -20.17 11.82 -7.56
C MET A 114 -20.51 11.15 -8.91
N ALA A 115 -20.66 11.92 -9.98
CA ALA A 115 -20.84 11.35 -11.31
C ALA A 115 -19.62 10.52 -11.77
N THR A 116 -18.41 10.96 -11.43
CA THR A 116 -17.16 10.25 -11.72
C THR A 116 -17.09 8.92 -10.97
N LEU A 117 -17.43 8.90 -9.67
CA LEU A 117 -17.50 7.67 -8.88
C LEU A 117 -18.50 6.68 -9.47
N ALA A 118 -19.69 7.16 -9.88
CA ALA A 118 -20.69 6.32 -10.53
C ALA A 118 -20.19 5.76 -11.87
N GLY A 119 -19.58 6.59 -12.71
CA GLY A 119 -19.00 6.18 -13.99
C GLY A 119 -17.90 5.13 -13.81
N LEU A 120 -16.96 5.36 -12.91
CA LEU A 120 -15.92 4.39 -12.57
C LEU A 120 -16.51 3.08 -12.04
N ALA A 121 -17.54 3.12 -11.20
CA ALA A 121 -18.22 1.91 -10.73
C ALA A 121 -18.79 1.05 -11.87
N PHE A 122 -19.41 1.67 -12.88
CA PHE A 122 -19.89 0.95 -14.06
C PHE A 122 -18.75 0.37 -14.91
N VAL A 123 -17.69 1.15 -15.13
CA VAL A 123 -16.53 0.69 -15.90
C VAL A 123 -15.83 -0.48 -15.19
N HIS A 124 -15.64 -0.39 -13.88
CA HIS A 124 -15.10 -1.48 -13.07
C HIS A 124 -15.98 -2.72 -13.09
N ALA A 125 -17.32 -2.57 -13.05
CA ALA A 125 -18.23 -3.70 -13.15
C ALA A 125 -18.08 -4.40 -14.52
N GLY A 126 -18.00 -3.63 -15.60
CA GLY A 126 -17.78 -4.15 -16.95
C GLY A 126 -16.44 -4.90 -17.06
N ILE A 127 -15.34 -4.29 -16.63
CA ILE A 127 -14.02 -4.92 -16.64
C ILE A 127 -14.00 -6.16 -15.73
N GLY A 128 -14.62 -6.09 -14.55
CA GLY A 128 -14.71 -7.22 -13.63
C GLY A 128 -15.44 -8.41 -14.26
N MET A 129 -16.51 -8.18 -15.02
CA MET A 129 -17.20 -9.24 -15.77
C MET A 129 -16.33 -9.84 -16.87
N VAL A 130 -15.52 -9.03 -17.56
CA VAL A 130 -14.52 -9.53 -18.53
C VAL A 130 -13.48 -10.39 -17.82
N GLN A 131 -12.94 -9.93 -16.68
CA GLN A 131 -11.94 -10.64 -15.89
C GLN A 131 -12.44 -11.96 -15.29
N VAL A 132 -13.75 -12.10 -15.07
CA VAL A 132 -14.35 -13.39 -14.68
C VAL A 132 -14.27 -14.41 -15.82
N ARG A 133 -14.40 -13.97 -17.07
CA ARG A 133 -14.33 -14.84 -18.26
C ARG A 133 -12.89 -15.07 -18.71
N ASP A 134 -12.07 -14.02 -18.67
CA ASP A 134 -10.66 -14.03 -19.02
C ASP A 134 -9.85 -13.48 -17.84
N PRO A 135 -9.40 -14.35 -16.92
CA PRO A 135 -8.60 -13.92 -15.78
C PRO A 135 -7.26 -13.26 -16.16
N ALA A 136 -6.73 -13.48 -17.36
CA ALA A 136 -5.51 -12.82 -17.82
C ALA A 136 -5.77 -11.38 -18.28
N PHE A 137 -7.02 -10.99 -18.52
CA PHE A 137 -7.36 -9.66 -19.01
C PHE A 137 -6.87 -8.56 -18.04
N ALA A 138 -5.95 -7.74 -18.56
CA ALA A 138 -5.44 -6.54 -17.91
C ALA A 138 -5.54 -5.35 -18.88
N TRP A 139 -5.95 -4.21 -18.32
CA TRP A 139 -5.92 -2.91 -19.00
C TRP A 139 -5.78 -1.80 -17.94
N PRO A 140 -4.96 -0.76 -18.20
CA PRO A 140 -4.14 -0.54 -19.41
C PRO A 140 -2.82 -1.34 -19.42
N PHE A 141 -2.53 -2.08 -18.34
CA PHE A 141 -1.30 -2.84 -18.17
C PHE A 141 -1.26 -4.14 -19.01
N ALA A 142 -0.06 -4.64 -19.27
CA ALA A 142 0.16 -5.92 -19.93
C ALA A 142 -0.35 -7.12 -19.14
N ALA A 143 -0.19 -7.08 -17.81
CA ALA A 143 -0.55 -8.15 -16.91
C ALA A 143 -0.99 -7.60 -15.55
N ARG A 144 -1.55 -8.48 -14.72
CA ARG A 144 -1.94 -8.19 -13.34
C ARG A 144 -1.53 -9.35 -12.42
N PRO A 145 -1.06 -9.08 -11.20
CA PRO A 145 -0.56 -10.12 -10.30
C PRO A 145 -1.66 -11.00 -9.71
N ALA A 146 -2.89 -10.49 -9.57
CA ALA A 146 -3.99 -11.23 -8.95
C ALA A 146 -4.88 -11.93 -9.98
N GLY A 147 -5.28 -13.18 -9.71
CA GLY A 147 -6.22 -13.92 -10.57
C GLY A 147 -7.69 -13.52 -10.41
N LEU A 148 -8.10 -13.03 -9.23
CA LEU A 148 -9.49 -12.60 -8.98
C LEU A 148 -9.77 -11.22 -9.60
N PRO A 149 -11.02 -10.90 -9.99
CA PRO A 149 -11.36 -9.62 -10.60
C PRO A 149 -10.87 -8.42 -9.79
N SER A 150 -10.18 -7.50 -10.46
CA SER A 150 -9.52 -6.34 -9.86
C SER A 150 -9.79 -5.03 -10.61
N GLY A 151 -10.56 -5.07 -11.70
CA GLY A 151 -10.82 -3.88 -12.51
C GLY A 151 -9.52 -3.30 -13.06
N PHE A 152 -9.34 -1.98 -12.94
CA PHE A 152 -8.07 -1.31 -13.25
C PHE A 152 -6.94 -1.60 -12.26
N PHE A 153 -7.24 -2.10 -11.06
CA PHE A 153 -6.21 -2.35 -10.05
C PHE A 153 -5.45 -3.65 -10.34
N GLY A 154 -4.21 -3.74 -9.87
CA GLY A 154 -3.43 -4.99 -9.91
C GLY A 154 -3.96 -6.07 -8.96
N HIS A 155 -4.68 -5.67 -7.91
CA HIS A 155 -5.16 -6.57 -6.86
C HIS A 155 -6.61 -6.30 -6.45
N TYR A 156 -7.37 -7.38 -6.22
CA TYR A 156 -8.82 -7.34 -5.96
C TYR A 156 -9.21 -6.59 -4.67
N ASN A 157 -8.32 -6.50 -3.68
CA ASN A 157 -8.60 -5.70 -2.46
C ASN A 157 -8.74 -4.21 -2.78
N HIS A 158 -7.93 -3.66 -3.68
CA HIS A 158 -8.04 -2.24 -4.02
C HIS A 158 -9.32 -1.93 -4.80
N LEU A 159 -9.76 -2.86 -5.68
CA LEU A 159 -11.08 -2.79 -6.30
C LEU A 159 -12.19 -2.76 -5.24
N ALA A 160 -12.12 -3.68 -4.28
CA ALA A 160 -13.14 -3.80 -3.25
C ALA A 160 -13.20 -2.54 -2.36
N ASP A 161 -12.06 -1.95 -2.02
CA ASP A 161 -11.99 -0.72 -1.24
C ASP A 161 -12.59 0.48 -1.98
N PHE A 162 -12.16 0.69 -3.23
CA PHE A 162 -12.71 1.74 -4.09
C PHE A 162 -14.24 1.61 -4.24
N SER A 163 -14.69 0.39 -4.51
CA SER A 163 -16.09 0.10 -4.78
C SER A 163 -16.94 0.25 -3.52
N LEU A 164 -16.41 -0.14 -2.36
CA LEU A 164 -17.04 0.08 -1.06
C LEU A 164 -17.29 1.58 -0.81
N VAL A 165 -16.23 2.39 -0.92
CA VAL A 165 -16.32 3.84 -0.70
C VAL A 165 -17.34 4.47 -1.66
N SER A 166 -17.24 4.12 -2.94
CA SER A 166 -18.16 4.61 -3.97
C SER A 166 -19.61 4.21 -3.68
N ALA A 167 -19.86 2.96 -3.28
CA ALA A 167 -21.19 2.45 -3.00
C ALA A 167 -21.91 3.27 -1.93
N VAL A 168 -21.27 3.50 -0.78
CA VAL A 168 -21.93 4.17 0.35
C VAL A 168 -22.05 5.69 0.15
N MET A 169 -21.09 6.32 -0.53
CA MET A 169 -21.20 7.74 -0.86
C MET A 169 -22.32 8.02 -1.88
N LEU A 170 -22.38 7.20 -2.94
CA LEU A 170 -23.43 7.30 -3.96
C LEU A 170 -24.81 6.95 -3.39
N ALA A 171 -24.91 5.91 -2.55
CA ALA A 171 -26.15 5.55 -1.88
C ALA A 171 -26.65 6.68 -0.97
N ALA A 172 -25.78 7.28 -0.15
CA ALA A 172 -26.14 8.42 0.68
C ALA A 172 -26.68 9.59 -0.16
N ARG A 173 -26.05 9.85 -1.31
CA ARG A 173 -26.49 10.88 -2.26
C ARG A 173 -27.84 10.58 -2.88
N ALA A 174 -28.10 9.33 -3.29
CA ALA A 174 -29.37 8.91 -3.86
C ALA A 174 -30.54 9.02 -2.85
N ILE A 175 -30.27 8.71 -1.58
CA ILE A 175 -31.25 8.75 -0.49
C ILE A 175 -31.55 10.19 -0.06
N TRP A 176 -30.51 11.00 0.22
CA TRP A 176 -30.67 12.29 0.90
C TRP A 176 -30.41 13.54 0.05
N GLY A 177 -29.72 13.43 -1.09
CA GLY A 177 -29.17 14.57 -1.84
C GLY A 177 -30.18 15.57 -2.41
N ARG A 178 -31.48 15.21 -2.50
CA ARG A 178 -32.56 16.03 -3.09
C ARG A 178 -32.19 16.66 -4.45
N GLU A 179 -31.46 15.89 -5.26
CA GLU A 179 -31.07 16.25 -6.62
C GLU A 179 -32.15 15.88 -7.65
N ARG A 180 -31.93 16.25 -8.92
CA ARG A 180 -32.81 15.89 -10.04
C ARG A 180 -32.93 14.36 -10.13
N ILE A 181 -34.08 13.88 -10.61
CA ILE A 181 -34.36 12.44 -10.66
C ILE A 181 -33.28 11.65 -11.42
N GLY A 182 -32.80 12.17 -12.56
CA GLY A 182 -31.74 11.53 -13.33
C GLY A 182 -30.42 11.37 -12.56
N GLU A 183 -30.02 12.37 -11.78
CA GLU A 183 -28.83 12.28 -10.91
C GLU A 183 -29.02 11.26 -9.79
N ARG A 184 -30.21 11.23 -9.18
CA ARG A 184 -30.52 10.25 -8.14
C ARG A 184 -30.52 8.82 -8.68
N VAL A 185 -31.03 8.62 -9.90
CA VAL A 185 -30.98 7.32 -10.60
C VAL A 185 -29.53 6.95 -10.91
N LEU A 186 -28.73 7.88 -11.42
CA LEU A 186 -27.30 7.66 -11.68
C LEU A 186 -26.56 7.24 -10.39
N HIS A 187 -26.79 7.95 -9.29
CA HIS A 187 -26.17 7.63 -8.00
C HIS A 187 -26.65 6.27 -7.47
N GLY A 188 -27.96 5.98 -7.53
CA GLY A 188 -28.51 4.70 -7.10
C GLY A 188 -27.96 3.52 -7.91
N ALA A 189 -27.95 3.65 -9.25
CA ALA A 189 -27.45 2.61 -10.14
C ALA A 189 -25.93 2.44 -10.01
N GLY A 190 -25.18 3.54 -9.87
CA GLY A 190 -23.75 3.51 -9.60
C GLY A 190 -23.42 2.84 -8.25
N ALA A 191 -24.24 3.07 -7.21
CA ALA A 191 -24.08 2.39 -5.92
C ALA A 191 -24.28 0.87 -6.05
N VAL A 192 -25.28 0.43 -6.83
CA VAL A 192 -25.51 -0.99 -7.11
C VAL A 192 -24.35 -1.60 -7.88
N ALA A 193 -23.84 -0.91 -8.91
CA ALA A 193 -22.67 -1.36 -9.67
C ALA A 193 -21.43 -1.49 -8.79
N ALA A 194 -21.22 -0.54 -7.87
CA ALA A 194 -20.12 -0.57 -6.92
C ALA A 194 -20.26 -1.73 -5.91
N VAL A 195 -21.46 -1.99 -5.37
CA VAL A 195 -21.71 -3.19 -4.55
C VAL A 195 -21.40 -4.47 -5.33
N ALA A 196 -21.83 -4.55 -6.59
CA ALA A 196 -21.52 -5.69 -7.45
C ALA A 196 -19.99 -5.88 -7.61
N CYS A 197 -19.22 -4.80 -7.75
CA CYS A 197 -17.75 -4.87 -7.82
C CYS A 197 -17.12 -5.43 -6.54
N VAL A 198 -17.61 -5.04 -5.34
CA VAL A 198 -17.16 -5.63 -4.08
C VAL A 198 -17.39 -7.14 -4.08
N LEU A 199 -18.56 -7.59 -4.52
CA LEU A 199 -18.90 -9.02 -4.60
C LEU A 199 -18.08 -9.77 -5.66
N LEU A 200 -17.87 -9.17 -6.83
CA LEU A 200 -17.08 -9.73 -7.92
C LEU A 200 -15.59 -9.87 -7.55
N SER A 201 -15.05 -8.96 -6.74
CA SER A 201 -13.65 -9.00 -6.30
C SER A 201 -13.29 -10.25 -5.49
N GLY A 202 -14.29 -10.89 -4.85
CA GLY A 202 -14.07 -11.97 -3.91
C GLY A 202 -13.21 -11.56 -2.70
N SER A 203 -13.12 -10.26 -2.38
CA SER A 203 -12.39 -9.76 -1.21
C SER A 203 -13.21 -9.99 0.06
N ARG A 204 -12.65 -10.79 0.97
CA ARG A 204 -13.23 -11.05 2.30
C ARG A 204 -13.26 -9.77 3.16
N GLY A 205 -12.15 -9.03 3.16
CA GLY A 205 -12.05 -7.75 3.86
C GLY A 205 -13.04 -6.74 3.30
N GLY A 206 -13.13 -6.62 1.97
CA GLY A 206 -14.09 -5.73 1.31
C GLY A 206 -15.55 -6.06 1.61
N PHE A 207 -15.92 -7.34 1.65
CA PHE A 207 -17.29 -7.76 2.01
C PHE A 207 -17.65 -7.40 3.46
N LEU A 208 -16.77 -7.69 4.42
CA LEU A 208 -17.00 -7.34 5.83
C LEU A 208 -17.13 -5.82 6.00
N SER A 209 -16.23 -5.07 5.37
CA SER A 209 -16.23 -3.61 5.41
C SER A 209 -17.45 -2.99 4.74
N LEU A 210 -18.00 -3.61 3.69
CA LEU A 210 -19.29 -3.22 3.10
C LEU A 210 -20.46 -3.39 4.05
N GLY A 211 -20.49 -4.50 4.79
CA GLY A 211 -21.48 -4.69 5.86
C GLY A 211 -21.41 -3.56 6.89
N LEU A 212 -20.21 -3.30 7.44
CA LEU A 212 -20.00 -2.27 8.45
C LEU A 212 -20.33 -0.85 7.96
N ALA A 213 -19.87 -0.48 6.76
CA ALA A 213 -20.19 0.82 6.16
C ALA A 213 -21.70 0.97 5.90
N GLY A 214 -22.36 -0.11 5.45
CA GLY A 214 -23.81 -0.17 5.29
C GLY A 214 -24.56 0.03 6.61
N MET A 215 -24.08 -0.57 7.72
CA MET A 215 -24.64 -0.32 9.05
C MET A 215 -24.56 1.16 9.43
N VAL A 216 -23.39 1.78 9.26
CA VAL A 216 -23.19 3.22 9.56
C VAL A 216 -24.13 4.08 8.71
N LEU A 217 -24.26 3.78 7.42
CA LEU A 217 -25.17 4.49 6.52
C LEU A 217 -26.63 4.42 7.00
N VAL A 218 -27.08 3.24 7.42
CA VAL A 218 -28.46 3.03 7.90
C VAL A 218 -28.69 3.70 9.27
N VAL A 219 -27.75 3.59 10.20
CA VAL A 219 -27.83 4.25 11.51
C VAL A 219 -27.88 5.77 11.36
N THR A 220 -26.96 6.35 10.59
CA THR A 220 -26.91 7.80 10.36
C THR A 220 -28.14 8.29 9.57
N SER A 221 -28.65 7.50 8.64
CA SER A 221 -29.94 7.77 7.97
C SER A 221 -31.12 7.75 8.96
N GLY A 222 -31.13 6.83 9.92
CA GLY A 222 -32.10 6.80 11.00
C GLY A 222 -32.04 8.04 11.89
N LEU A 223 -30.84 8.50 12.24
CA LEU A 223 -30.62 9.74 13.00
C LEU A 223 -31.18 10.97 12.25
N ILE A 224 -30.91 11.08 10.95
CA ILE A 224 -31.46 12.17 10.11
C ILE A 224 -33.00 12.12 10.11
N ALA A 225 -33.58 10.94 9.88
CA ALA A 225 -35.03 10.75 9.86
C ALA A 225 -35.70 11.07 11.21
N TRP A 226 -35.04 10.73 12.32
CA TRP A 226 -35.49 11.06 13.67
C TRP A 226 -35.44 12.57 13.92
N ARG A 227 -34.30 13.21 13.63
CA ARG A 227 -34.08 14.66 13.80
C ARG A 227 -35.13 15.48 13.04
N ASP A 228 -35.42 15.07 11.81
CA ASP A 228 -36.33 15.77 10.88
C ASP A 228 -37.80 15.43 11.11
N LYS A 229 -38.12 14.59 12.11
CA LYS A 229 -39.48 14.12 12.39
C LYS A 229 -40.17 13.59 11.14
N SER A 230 -39.43 12.87 10.29
CA SER A 230 -39.93 12.29 9.04
C SER A 230 -41.21 11.47 9.28
N ARG A 231 -42.13 11.47 8.30
CA ARG A 231 -43.33 10.62 8.31
C ARG A 231 -42.98 9.15 8.60
N ASN A 232 -41.86 8.69 8.07
CA ASN A 232 -41.39 7.31 8.21
C ASN A 232 -40.38 7.11 9.36
N ARG A 233 -40.27 8.06 10.31
CA ARG A 233 -39.27 8.00 11.39
C ARG A 233 -39.29 6.69 12.19
N ARG A 234 -40.48 6.15 12.47
CA ARG A 234 -40.61 4.88 13.23
C ARG A 234 -40.00 3.72 12.46
N LEU A 235 -40.22 3.66 11.15
CA LEU A 235 -39.63 2.66 10.28
C LEU A 235 -38.11 2.85 10.18
N ALA A 236 -37.65 4.08 9.97
CA ALA A 236 -36.22 4.39 9.87
C ALA A 236 -35.45 4.03 11.15
N ILE A 237 -36.01 4.30 12.33
CA ILE A 237 -35.42 3.91 13.63
C ILE A 237 -35.41 2.40 13.81
N ARG A 238 -36.50 1.70 13.45
CA ARG A 238 -36.55 0.23 13.48
C ARG A 238 -35.48 -0.37 12.57
N LEU A 239 -35.29 0.16 11.36
CA LEU A 239 -34.24 -0.28 10.44
C LEU A 239 -32.84 0.05 10.98
N ALA A 240 -32.65 1.21 11.61
CA ALA A 240 -31.39 1.59 12.27
C ALA A 240 -30.98 0.66 13.41
N ILE A 241 -31.92 -0.07 14.01
CA ILE A 241 -31.64 -1.09 15.04
C ILE A 241 -31.56 -2.49 14.40
N ALA A 242 -32.52 -2.84 13.55
CA ALA A 242 -32.65 -4.17 12.98
C ALA A 242 -31.56 -4.49 11.96
N VAL A 243 -31.16 -3.54 11.10
CA VAL A 243 -30.16 -3.80 10.05
C VAL A 243 -28.79 -4.11 10.66
N PRO A 244 -28.24 -3.33 11.62
CA PRO A 244 -27.00 -3.71 12.28
C PRO A 244 -27.06 -5.09 12.95
N LEU A 245 -28.18 -5.43 13.59
CA LEU A 245 -28.37 -6.75 14.20
C LEU A 245 -28.35 -7.87 13.13
N VAL A 246 -29.15 -7.72 12.07
CA VAL A 246 -29.24 -8.69 10.98
C VAL A 246 -27.90 -8.83 10.25
N VAL A 247 -27.23 -7.73 9.93
CA VAL A 247 -25.93 -7.76 9.27
C VAL A 247 -24.90 -8.42 10.19
N THR A 248 -24.89 -8.13 11.49
CA THR A 248 -24.01 -8.82 12.46
C THR A 248 -24.25 -10.33 12.47
N LEU A 249 -25.51 -10.76 12.42
CA LEU A 249 -25.89 -12.19 12.39
C LEU A 249 -25.55 -12.87 11.05
N LEU A 250 -25.68 -12.18 9.92
CA LEU A 250 -25.50 -12.74 8.57
C LEU A 250 -24.07 -12.59 8.03
N LEU A 251 -23.26 -11.69 8.57
CA LEU A 251 -21.87 -11.46 8.17
C LEU A 251 -21.04 -12.75 8.15
N PRO A 252 -21.09 -13.63 9.19
CA PRO A 252 -20.37 -14.90 9.18
C PRO A 252 -20.78 -15.83 8.03
N LEU A 253 -22.07 -15.86 7.70
CA LEU A 253 -22.59 -16.67 6.59
C LEU A 253 -22.12 -16.13 5.24
N GLY A 254 -22.23 -14.82 5.02
CA GLY A 254 -21.74 -14.17 3.80
C GLY A 254 -20.23 -14.36 3.62
N PHE A 255 -19.46 -14.23 4.71
CA PHE A 255 -18.03 -14.50 4.72
C PHE A 255 -17.72 -15.95 4.31
N LYS A 256 -18.47 -16.92 4.87
CA LYS A 256 -18.35 -18.33 4.52
C LYS A 256 -18.58 -18.57 3.03
N LEU A 257 -19.61 -17.96 2.45
CA LEU A 257 -19.92 -18.10 1.02
C LEU A 257 -18.80 -17.51 0.12
N VAL A 258 -18.24 -16.37 0.49
CA VAL A 258 -17.09 -15.78 -0.23
C VAL A 258 -15.85 -16.68 -0.12
N GLN A 259 -15.65 -17.32 1.03
CA GLN A 259 -14.57 -18.27 1.25
C GLN A 259 -14.74 -19.56 0.44
N GLU A 260 -15.95 -20.12 0.38
CA GLU A 260 -16.26 -21.30 -0.42
C GLU A 260 -16.00 -21.07 -1.92
N ARG A 261 -16.33 -19.88 -2.44
CA ARG A 261 -16.00 -19.49 -3.83
C ARG A 261 -14.50 -19.44 -4.13
N ARG A 262 -13.64 -19.32 -3.11
CA ARG A 262 -12.18 -19.35 -3.25
C ARG A 262 -11.59 -20.77 -3.25
N GLY A 263 -12.42 -21.81 -3.19
CA GLY A 263 -11.97 -23.20 -3.31
C GLY A 263 -11.24 -23.74 -2.07
N GLY A 264 -11.46 -23.18 -0.88
CA GLY A 264 -10.82 -23.66 0.35
C GLY A 264 -11.75 -23.60 1.56
N PHE A 265 -12.18 -24.77 2.05
CA PHE A 265 -12.83 -24.86 3.36
C PHE A 265 -11.77 -24.80 4.46
N LYS A 266 -11.53 -23.59 4.97
CA LYS A 266 -10.90 -23.35 6.27
C LYS A 266 -11.97 -22.67 7.13
N SER A 267 -12.22 -23.13 8.36
CA SER A 267 -13.18 -22.51 9.28
C SER A 267 -12.83 -21.02 9.52
N PHE A 268 -13.74 -20.22 10.10
CA PHE A 268 -13.45 -18.83 10.49
C PHE A 268 -12.16 -18.73 11.32
N VAL A 269 -11.97 -19.69 12.23
CA VAL A 269 -10.74 -19.85 13.03
C VAL A 269 -9.54 -20.14 12.14
N ALA A 270 -9.67 -21.02 11.14
CA ALA A 270 -8.57 -21.37 10.23
C ALA A 270 -8.24 -20.27 9.18
N VAL A 271 -9.08 -19.25 9.04
CA VAL A 271 -8.82 -18.03 8.24
C VAL A 271 -8.21 -16.91 9.09
N SER A 272 -8.61 -16.78 10.37
CA SER A 272 -7.84 -16.01 11.34
C SER A 272 -6.49 -16.65 11.64
N ASP A 273 -6.38 -17.97 11.51
CA ASP A 273 -5.17 -18.79 11.60
C ASP A 273 -4.47 -18.90 10.23
N ASP A 274 -4.62 -17.88 9.37
CA ASP A 274 -3.62 -17.57 8.36
C ASP A 274 -2.37 -17.13 9.12
N ARG A 275 -1.62 -18.12 9.64
CA ARG A 275 -0.57 -17.98 10.68
C ARG A 275 0.37 -16.81 10.41
N PHE A 276 0.60 -16.48 9.14
CA PHE A 276 1.44 -15.37 8.69
C PHE A 276 0.89 -13.99 9.00
N ARG A 277 -0.42 -13.74 8.85
CA ARG A 277 -1.01 -12.44 9.20
C ARG A 277 -0.94 -12.20 10.70
N LEU A 278 -1.23 -13.23 11.49
CA LEU A 278 -1.06 -13.18 12.94
C LEU A 278 0.41 -13.00 13.32
N ALA A 279 1.34 -13.63 12.61
CA ALA A 279 2.77 -13.44 12.79
C ALA A 279 3.19 -11.99 12.46
N PHE A 280 2.73 -11.40 11.35
CA PHE A 280 2.99 -9.99 11.03
C PHE A 280 2.44 -9.04 12.08
N ILE A 281 1.21 -9.27 12.56
CA ILE A 281 0.62 -8.50 13.66
C ILE A 281 1.47 -8.64 14.92
N ARG A 282 1.90 -9.86 15.27
CA ARG A 282 2.77 -10.11 16.43
C ARG A 282 4.11 -9.40 16.30
N SER A 283 4.78 -9.54 15.15
CA SER A 283 6.04 -8.86 14.88
C SER A 283 5.88 -7.35 14.92
N ALA A 284 4.80 -6.81 14.38
CA ALA A 284 4.49 -5.38 14.45
C ALA A 284 4.30 -4.92 15.90
N ILE A 285 3.59 -5.69 16.73
CA ILE A 285 3.43 -5.41 18.16
C ILE A 285 4.81 -5.39 18.84
N ASN A 286 5.61 -6.45 18.70
CA ASN A 286 6.93 -6.54 19.31
C ASN A 286 7.84 -5.37 18.88
N ILE A 287 7.93 -5.11 17.57
CA ILE A 287 8.69 -3.98 17.02
C ILE A 287 8.20 -2.66 17.61
N SER A 288 6.88 -2.45 17.64
CA SER A 288 6.28 -1.20 18.15
C SER A 288 6.49 -1.00 19.65
N THR A 289 6.68 -2.06 20.43
CA THR A 289 6.96 -1.98 21.88
C THR A 289 8.43 -1.78 22.20
N GLU A 290 9.34 -2.24 21.34
CA GLU A 290 10.79 -2.14 21.55
C GLU A 290 11.40 -0.83 21.04
N GLN A 291 10.75 -0.19 20.07
CA GLN A 291 11.25 1.03 19.45
C GLN A 291 10.88 2.31 20.22
N SER A 292 11.40 3.45 19.76
CA SER A 292 11.05 4.76 20.31
C SER A 292 9.55 5.08 20.14
N MET A 293 9.01 5.92 21.02
CA MET A 293 7.63 6.44 20.91
C MET A 293 7.33 7.18 19.61
N ALA A 294 8.37 7.57 18.86
CA ALA A 294 8.28 8.23 17.55
C ALA A 294 8.43 7.28 16.36
N GLY A 295 8.63 5.98 16.58
CA GLY A 295 8.74 4.98 15.52
C GLY A 295 10.07 4.99 14.77
N SER A 296 10.24 4.04 13.86
CA SER A 296 11.50 3.79 13.15
C SER A 296 11.62 4.46 11.78
N GLY A 297 10.59 5.17 11.33
CA GLY A 297 10.55 5.83 10.01
C GLY A 297 9.64 5.10 9.01
N SER A 298 9.45 5.70 7.84
CA SER A 298 8.49 5.23 6.83
C SER A 298 8.79 3.80 6.38
N ARG A 299 7.75 2.95 6.38
CA ARG A 299 7.78 1.53 6.01
C ARG A 299 8.86 0.71 6.71
N SER A 300 9.19 1.09 7.94
CA SER A 300 10.19 0.41 8.75
C SER A 300 9.83 -1.04 9.09
N PHE A 301 8.54 -1.37 9.14
CA PHE A 301 8.10 -2.75 9.31
C PHE A 301 8.70 -3.69 8.26
N GLY A 302 8.78 -3.25 6.99
CA GLY A 302 9.18 -4.07 5.86
C GLY A 302 10.54 -4.76 6.04
N TRP A 303 11.49 -4.08 6.68
CA TRP A 303 12.83 -4.62 6.97
C TRP A 303 13.03 -4.99 8.45
N ARG A 304 12.41 -4.31 9.41
CA ARG A 304 12.54 -4.68 10.84
C ARG A 304 11.94 -6.04 11.15
N LYS A 305 10.92 -6.45 10.39
CA LYS A 305 10.31 -7.77 10.55
C LYS A 305 11.34 -8.90 10.38
N ASN A 306 12.35 -8.73 9.53
CA ASN A 306 13.34 -9.76 9.23
C ASN A 306 14.11 -10.19 10.48
N ALA A 307 14.55 -9.22 11.27
CA ALA A 307 15.26 -9.47 12.53
C ALA A 307 14.32 -10.00 13.64
N ALA A 308 13.04 -9.62 13.62
CA ALA A 308 12.05 -10.05 14.62
C ALA A 308 11.39 -11.40 14.30
N TRP A 309 11.58 -11.91 13.08
CA TRP A 309 10.95 -13.13 12.60
C TRP A 309 11.60 -14.37 13.21
N ASP A 310 10.78 -15.28 13.75
CA ASP A 310 11.24 -16.57 14.23
C ASP A 310 10.58 -17.68 13.40
N PRO A 311 11.33 -18.33 12.48
CA PRO A 311 10.87 -19.47 11.67
C PRO A 311 10.11 -20.56 12.44
N LYS A 312 10.56 -20.89 13.66
CA LYS A 312 9.98 -21.98 14.46
C LYS A 312 8.61 -21.58 15.00
N ARG A 313 8.43 -20.29 15.32
CA ARG A 313 7.21 -19.73 15.91
C ARG A 313 6.21 -19.22 14.86
N ASP A 314 6.72 -18.50 13.87
CA ASP A 314 5.95 -17.70 12.92
C ASP A 314 5.72 -18.43 11.58
N GLY A 315 6.48 -19.51 11.35
CA GLY A 315 6.36 -20.38 10.21
C GLY A 315 7.18 -19.93 9.00
N ASN A 316 7.29 -20.85 8.04
CA ASN A 316 8.11 -20.71 6.85
C ASN A 316 7.19 -20.70 5.62
N ASN A 317 7.19 -19.63 4.82
CA ASN A 317 6.38 -19.55 3.59
C ASN A 317 7.20 -19.08 2.41
N ASP A 318 6.86 -19.59 1.22
CA ASP A 318 7.54 -19.33 -0.06
C ASP A 318 7.05 -18.06 -0.79
N ARG A 319 6.06 -17.32 -0.24
CA ARG A 319 5.23 -16.42 -1.09
C ARG A 319 5.03 -14.98 -0.64
N PHE A 320 5.44 -14.56 0.56
CA PHE A 320 5.02 -13.24 1.06
C PHE A 320 6.08 -12.62 1.98
N ASN A 321 7.09 -11.98 1.38
CA ASN A 321 7.86 -10.95 2.07
C ASN A 321 7.14 -9.59 1.98
N ASP A 322 5.88 -9.51 2.41
CA ASP A 322 5.08 -8.29 2.23
C ASP A 322 5.61 -7.15 3.13
N ASP A 323 5.74 -5.95 2.59
CA ASP A 323 6.32 -4.79 3.30
C ASP A 323 5.40 -4.20 4.36
N PHE A 324 4.16 -4.68 4.42
CA PHE A 324 3.11 -4.12 5.25
C PHE A 324 2.53 -5.14 6.23
N VAL A 325 2.09 -4.64 7.39
CA VAL A 325 1.47 -5.46 8.45
C VAL A 325 0.10 -6.03 8.02
N HIS A 326 -0.53 -5.44 6.99
CA HIS A 326 -1.96 -5.56 6.68
C HIS A 326 -2.88 -5.08 7.81
N ASN A 327 -2.36 -4.21 8.68
CA ASN A 327 -3.11 -3.46 9.67
C ASN A 327 -2.54 -2.05 9.73
N GLU A 328 -3.24 -1.08 9.14
CA GLU A 328 -2.72 0.29 9.00
C GLU A 328 -2.46 0.98 10.36
N LEU A 329 -3.23 0.66 11.40
CA LEU A 329 -2.98 1.26 12.72
C LEU A 329 -1.67 0.74 13.34
N LEU A 330 -1.44 -0.57 13.25
CA LEU A 330 -0.18 -1.18 13.69
C LEU A 330 0.99 -0.76 12.79
N GLN A 331 0.75 -0.59 11.49
CA GLN A 331 1.74 -0.04 10.56
C GLN A 331 2.16 1.36 11.01
N VAL A 332 1.20 2.24 11.30
CA VAL A 332 1.47 3.58 11.83
C VAL A 332 2.20 3.52 13.17
N ALA A 333 1.85 2.59 14.05
CA ALA A 333 2.54 2.40 15.32
C ALA A 333 4.00 1.99 15.15
N VAL A 334 4.32 1.16 14.15
CA VAL A 334 5.68 0.76 13.80
C VAL A 334 6.44 1.92 13.13
N ASP A 335 5.87 2.53 12.11
CA ASP A 335 6.59 3.52 11.29
C ASP A 335 6.69 4.89 11.97
N TYR A 336 5.62 5.32 12.61
CA TYR A 336 5.46 6.68 13.16
C TYR A 336 5.31 6.70 14.69
N GLY A 337 5.42 5.53 15.32
CA GLY A 337 5.39 5.37 16.76
C GLY A 337 3.98 5.46 17.35
N TRP A 338 3.88 5.14 18.64
CA TRP A 338 2.62 5.26 19.39
C TRP A 338 2.05 6.68 19.41
N ILE A 339 2.90 7.71 19.32
CA ILE A 339 2.45 9.10 19.17
C ILE A 339 1.70 9.28 17.85
N GLY A 340 2.28 8.81 16.73
CA GLY A 340 1.64 8.86 15.42
C GLY A 340 0.32 8.08 15.40
N ALA A 341 0.31 6.88 15.97
CA ALA A 341 -0.89 6.04 16.06
C ALA A 341 -2.00 6.74 16.86
N LEU A 342 -1.67 7.33 18.01
CA LEU A 342 -2.62 8.08 18.83
C LEU A 342 -3.18 9.31 18.09
N LEU A 343 -2.32 10.05 17.38
CA LEU A 343 -2.76 11.20 16.58
C LEU A 343 -3.71 10.80 15.44
N VAL A 344 -3.42 9.70 14.75
CA VAL A 344 -4.29 9.17 13.68
C VAL A 344 -5.64 8.70 14.25
N VAL A 345 -5.64 7.97 15.37
CA VAL A 345 -6.89 7.53 16.04
C VAL A 345 -7.70 8.74 16.52
N ALA A 346 -7.04 9.72 17.14
CA ALA A 346 -7.70 10.92 17.62
C ALA A 346 -8.28 11.75 16.45
N ALA A 347 -7.56 11.85 15.32
CA ALA A 347 -8.05 12.53 14.12
C ALA A 347 -9.27 11.81 13.52
N ALA A 348 -9.20 10.51 13.27
CA ALA A 348 -10.30 9.72 12.72
C ALA A 348 -11.52 9.70 13.66
N GLY A 349 -11.30 9.48 14.96
CA GLY A 349 -12.34 9.54 15.98
C GLY A 349 -12.98 10.92 16.10
N GLY A 350 -12.16 11.98 16.06
CA GLY A 350 -12.62 13.36 16.06
C GLY A 350 -13.50 13.69 14.85
N VAL A 351 -13.12 13.25 13.65
CA VAL A 351 -13.92 13.40 12.42
C VAL A 351 -15.25 12.66 12.56
N GLY A 352 -15.23 11.42 13.08
CA GLY A 352 -16.42 10.62 13.32
C GLY A 352 -17.41 11.29 14.29
N LEU A 353 -16.92 11.68 15.46
CA LEU A 353 -17.72 12.33 16.51
C LEU A 353 -18.28 13.68 16.05
N ALA A 354 -17.45 14.51 15.40
CA ALA A 354 -17.89 15.79 14.88
C ALA A 354 -18.95 15.59 13.80
N GLY A 355 -18.74 14.67 12.85
CA GLY A 355 -19.71 14.38 11.78
C GLY A 355 -21.07 13.94 12.33
N VAL A 356 -21.09 13.02 13.30
CA VAL A 356 -22.34 12.60 13.96
C VAL A 356 -23.01 13.76 14.68
N ALA A 357 -22.26 14.60 15.40
CA ALA A 357 -22.82 15.80 16.04
C ALA A 357 -23.40 16.79 15.01
N GLY A 358 -22.74 16.96 13.87
CA GLY A 358 -23.20 17.79 12.76
C GLY A 358 -24.48 17.28 12.11
N LEU A 359 -24.68 15.96 12.07
CA LEU A 359 -25.94 15.36 11.62
C LEU A 359 -27.09 15.64 12.58
N VAL A 360 -26.85 15.81 13.89
CA VAL A 360 -27.89 16.10 14.90
C VAL A 360 -28.25 17.59 14.96
N GLY A 361 -27.30 18.49 14.65
CA GLY A 361 -27.49 19.95 14.67
C GLY A 361 -28.63 20.48 13.78
N ARG A 362 -29.28 21.58 14.21
CA ARG A 362 -30.43 22.21 13.54
C ARG A 362 -30.13 23.67 13.19
N GLU A 363 -29.89 23.96 11.90
CA GLU A 363 -29.68 25.36 11.49
C GLU A 363 -30.25 25.76 10.12
N SER A 364 -30.21 24.90 9.09
CA SER A 364 -30.62 25.37 7.75
C SER A 364 -32.14 25.33 7.53
N THR A 365 -32.70 26.45 7.10
CA THR A 365 -34.12 26.59 6.70
C THR A 365 -34.38 26.03 5.30
N ASP A 366 -33.39 26.02 4.39
CA ASP A 366 -33.51 25.38 3.08
C ASP A 366 -33.34 23.87 3.17
N LEU A 367 -34.43 23.15 2.87
CA LEU A 367 -34.51 21.69 2.82
C LEU A 367 -33.60 21.05 1.77
N ARG A 368 -33.36 21.71 0.62
CA ARG A 368 -32.55 21.14 -0.47
C ARG A 368 -31.06 21.17 -0.12
N GLU A 369 -30.57 22.33 0.30
CA GLU A 369 -29.22 22.51 0.83
C GLU A 369 -28.97 21.59 2.03
N ARG A 370 -29.98 21.43 2.90
CA ARG A 370 -29.92 20.54 4.06
C ARG A 370 -29.72 19.08 3.68
N GLY A 371 -30.54 18.57 2.76
CA GLY A 371 -30.44 17.18 2.30
C GLY A 371 -29.10 16.89 1.63
N ALA A 372 -28.57 17.85 0.87
CA ALA A 372 -27.26 17.72 0.26
C ALA A 372 -26.13 17.63 1.30
N LEU A 373 -26.20 18.42 2.38
CA LEU A 373 -25.25 18.37 3.50
C LEU A 373 -25.33 17.07 4.30
N ASP A 374 -26.54 16.59 4.56
CA ASP A 374 -26.74 15.34 5.29
C ASP A 374 -26.24 14.15 4.45
N ALA A 375 -26.49 14.15 3.15
CA ALA A 375 -26.03 13.11 2.22
C ALA A 375 -24.50 12.96 2.23
N VAL A 376 -23.77 14.08 2.10
CA VAL A 376 -22.30 14.04 2.07
C VAL A 376 -21.71 13.62 3.43
N CYS A 377 -22.25 14.11 4.54
CA CYS A 377 -21.76 13.74 5.87
C CYS A 377 -22.04 12.26 6.19
N CYS A 378 -23.27 11.80 5.91
CA CYS A 378 -23.69 10.40 6.05
C CYS A 378 -22.82 9.45 5.20
N GLY A 379 -22.62 9.77 3.91
CA GLY A 379 -21.77 8.99 3.02
C GLY A 379 -20.29 9.03 3.42
N GLY A 380 -19.78 10.19 3.86
CA GLY A 380 -18.41 10.36 4.33
C GLY A 380 -18.11 9.53 5.59
N LEU A 381 -19.01 9.54 6.58
CA LEU A 381 -18.89 8.71 7.79
C LEU A 381 -18.90 7.21 7.46
N ALA A 382 -19.83 6.78 6.61
CA ALA A 382 -19.92 5.38 6.18
C ALA A 382 -18.67 4.94 5.42
N ALA A 383 -18.19 5.74 4.46
CA ALA A 383 -16.97 5.46 3.71
C ALA A 383 -15.74 5.41 4.61
N MET A 384 -15.61 6.35 5.54
CA MET A 384 -14.51 6.38 6.50
C MET A 384 -14.45 5.09 7.32
N VAL A 385 -15.56 4.68 7.93
CA VAL A 385 -15.61 3.44 8.70
C VAL A 385 -15.35 2.21 7.82
N GLY A 386 -15.88 2.20 6.59
CA GLY A 386 -15.61 1.14 5.62
C GLY A 386 -14.12 0.97 5.31
N THR A 387 -13.43 2.05 4.93
CA THR A 387 -11.99 2.03 4.64
C THR A 387 -11.18 1.67 5.88
N LEU A 388 -11.49 2.25 7.04
CA LEU A 388 -10.80 1.92 8.31
C LEU A 388 -11.05 0.50 8.79
N ALA A 389 -12.17 -0.13 8.42
CA ALA A 389 -12.39 -1.55 8.66
C ALA A 389 -11.55 -2.39 7.68
N HIS A 390 -11.52 -2.01 6.40
CA HIS A 390 -10.82 -2.75 5.36
C HIS A 390 -9.31 -2.70 5.51
N SER A 391 -8.78 -1.61 6.06
CA SER A 391 -7.37 -1.42 6.39
C SER A 391 -6.79 -2.41 7.42
N ASN A 392 -7.64 -3.21 8.07
CA ASN A 392 -7.22 -4.32 8.94
C ASN A 392 -7.00 -5.64 8.18
N PHE A 393 -7.23 -5.65 6.86
CA PHE A 393 -7.09 -6.84 6.02
C PHE A 393 -6.16 -6.64 4.82
N SER A 394 -5.86 -5.38 4.48
CA SER A 394 -5.08 -4.96 3.32
C SER A 394 -4.51 -3.57 3.55
N PHE A 395 -3.40 -3.24 2.88
CA PHE A 395 -2.71 -1.94 2.96
C PHE A 395 -3.36 -0.89 2.04
N VAL A 396 -4.67 -0.69 2.15
CA VAL A 396 -5.43 0.13 1.18
C VAL A 396 -4.97 1.59 1.15
N THR A 397 -4.42 2.12 2.24
CA THR A 397 -3.94 3.51 2.32
C THR A 397 -2.51 3.72 1.84
N HIS A 398 -1.79 2.65 1.49
CA HIS A 398 -0.48 2.72 0.84
C HIS A 398 -0.55 2.83 -0.70
N THR A 399 -1.73 3.18 -1.23
CA THR A 399 -1.93 3.51 -2.65
C THR A 399 -2.54 4.91 -2.75
N LEU A 400 -2.23 5.65 -3.82
CA LEU A 400 -2.76 7.00 -3.99
C LEU A 400 -4.30 7.03 -3.97
N PRO A 401 -5.04 6.13 -4.67
CA PRO A 401 -6.50 6.06 -4.59
C PRO A 401 -7.02 5.97 -3.16
N GLY A 402 -6.49 5.03 -2.36
CA GLY A 402 -6.92 4.83 -0.98
C GLY A 402 -6.69 6.07 -0.11
N ALA A 403 -5.54 6.73 -0.26
CA ALA A 403 -5.26 7.98 0.45
C ALA A 403 -6.21 9.12 0.06
N LEU A 404 -6.50 9.28 -1.24
CA LEU A 404 -7.47 10.27 -1.73
C LEU A 404 -8.89 9.99 -1.25
N TYR A 405 -9.31 8.72 -1.21
CA TYR A 405 -10.63 8.33 -0.74
C TYR A 405 -10.81 8.53 0.75
N LEU A 406 -9.81 8.18 1.56
CA LEU A 406 -9.85 8.46 2.99
C LEU A 406 -9.88 9.96 3.25
N GLY A 407 -9.08 10.74 2.53
CA GLY A 407 -9.11 12.20 2.59
C GLY A 407 -10.48 12.77 2.20
N MET A 408 -11.09 12.25 1.13
CA MET A 408 -12.43 12.62 0.71
C MET A 408 -13.49 12.24 1.76
N ALA A 409 -13.41 11.04 2.34
CA ALA A 409 -14.31 10.59 3.40
C ALA A 409 -14.22 11.52 4.62
N PHE A 410 -13.00 11.88 5.05
CA PHE A 410 -12.78 12.84 6.13
C PHE A 410 -13.39 14.21 5.80
N GLY A 411 -13.09 14.75 4.62
CA GLY A 411 -13.59 16.06 4.20
C GLY A 411 -15.12 16.12 4.06
N LEU A 412 -15.76 15.04 3.61
CA LEU A 412 -17.22 14.94 3.50
C LEU A 412 -17.89 14.76 4.87
N ALA A 413 -17.28 14.00 5.78
CA ALA A 413 -17.79 13.74 7.13
C ALA A 413 -17.73 14.98 8.04
N LEU A 414 -16.77 15.88 7.83
CA LEU A 414 -16.62 17.10 8.64
C LEU A 414 -17.87 17.99 8.58
N PRO A 415 -18.40 18.44 9.73
CA PRO A 415 -19.58 19.30 9.77
C PRO A 415 -19.33 20.63 9.07
N ARG A 416 -20.24 20.99 8.16
CA ARG A 416 -20.28 22.30 7.51
C ARG A 416 -21.31 23.24 8.16
N ARG A 417 -21.82 22.91 9.34
CA ARG A 417 -22.82 23.67 10.12
C ARG A 417 -22.21 24.16 11.44
N GLY A 418 -22.83 25.16 12.07
CA GLY A 418 -22.60 25.47 13.48
C GLY A 418 -22.99 24.29 14.36
N GLY A 419 -22.25 24.09 15.45
CA GLY A 419 -22.47 22.99 16.39
C GLY A 419 -23.24 23.45 17.64
N LEU A 420 -23.71 22.51 18.46
CA LEU A 420 -24.37 22.78 19.76
C LEU A 420 -23.52 23.60 20.75
N PHE A 421 -22.22 23.77 20.48
CA PHE A 421 -21.24 24.45 21.33
C PHE A 421 -20.76 25.79 20.73
N GLU A 422 -21.65 26.55 20.09
CA GLU A 422 -21.36 27.94 19.69
C GLU A 422 -21.40 28.86 20.91
N GLY A 423 -20.26 29.01 21.60
CA GLY A 423 -20.18 29.87 22.79
C GLY A 423 -18.80 30.40 23.18
N ALA A 424 -17.72 30.11 22.43
CA ALA A 424 -16.38 30.60 22.78
C ALA A 424 -15.57 31.04 21.55
N SER A 425 -14.92 32.20 21.67
CA SER A 425 -14.01 32.75 20.65
C SER A 425 -12.69 31.97 20.62
N VAL A 426 -12.62 30.90 19.84
CA VAL A 426 -11.33 30.26 19.55
C VAL A 426 -10.59 31.01 18.46
N ARG A 427 -9.28 31.20 18.67
CA ARG A 427 -8.37 31.87 17.74
C ARG A 427 -8.42 31.21 16.35
N ARG A 428 -8.47 32.03 15.30
CA ARG A 428 -8.59 31.60 13.88
C ARG A 428 -7.33 30.90 13.32
N TRP A 429 -6.24 30.86 14.08
CA TRP A 429 -4.92 30.46 13.57
C TRP A 429 -4.84 29.02 13.01
N PRO A 430 -5.51 27.98 13.55
CA PRO A 430 -5.36 26.62 13.00
C PRO A 430 -5.92 26.50 11.57
N THR A 431 -7.04 27.16 11.30
CA THR A 431 -7.67 27.17 9.96
C THR A 431 -6.88 28.03 8.97
N ILE A 432 -6.24 29.10 9.46
CA ILE A 432 -5.34 29.93 8.65
C ILE A 432 -4.10 29.10 8.27
N LEU A 433 -3.43 28.45 9.22
CA LEU A 433 -2.27 27.60 8.94
C LEU A 433 -2.59 26.47 7.97
N ALA A 434 -3.70 25.76 8.18
CA ALA A 434 -4.11 24.69 7.28
C ALA A 434 -4.60 25.20 5.91
N SER A 435 -4.97 26.47 5.79
CA SER A 435 -5.22 27.11 4.49
C SER A 435 -3.94 27.57 3.80
N CYS A 436 -2.97 28.06 4.57
CA CYS A 436 -1.63 28.38 4.10
C CYS A 436 -0.90 27.11 3.62
N ALA A 437 -1.19 25.93 4.18
CA ALA A 437 -0.59 24.66 3.77
C ALA A 437 -1.05 24.16 2.39
N VAL A 438 -2.16 24.66 1.84
CA VAL A 438 -2.70 24.20 0.54
C VAL A 438 -1.81 24.59 -0.64
N VAL A 439 -1.25 25.80 -0.63
CA VAL A 439 -0.40 26.29 -1.72
C VAL A 439 0.93 25.52 -1.79
N PRO A 440 1.68 25.34 -0.67
CA PRO A 440 2.84 24.46 -0.65
C PRO A 440 2.51 23.02 -1.06
N ALA A 441 1.38 22.47 -0.60
CA ALA A 441 0.94 21.14 -1.02
C ALA A 441 0.73 21.06 -2.54
N ALA A 442 0.04 22.05 -3.13
CA ALA A 442 -0.16 22.09 -4.58
C ALA A 442 1.16 22.21 -5.35
N MET A 443 2.12 23.02 -4.88
CA MET A 443 3.44 23.15 -5.49
C MET A 443 4.22 21.83 -5.45
N VAL A 444 4.27 21.16 -4.29
CA VAL A 444 4.94 19.87 -4.12
C VAL A 444 4.30 18.79 -5.00
N LEU A 445 2.96 18.66 -4.94
CA LEU A 445 2.22 17.68 -5.75
C LEU A 445 2.39 17.93 -7.25
N GLY A 446 2.38 19.19 -7.69
CA GLY A 446 2.57 19.56 -9.08
C GLY A 446 3.98 19.27 -9.59
N TRP A 447 5.01 19.65 -8.81
CA TRP A 447 6.41 19.42 -9.16
C TRP A 447 6.79 17.93 -9.17
N VAL A 448 6.50 17.23 -8.06
CA VAL A 448 6.78 15.78 -7.97
C VAL A 448 5.90 15.01 -8.95
N GLY A 449 4.66 15.44 -9.14
CA GLY A 449 3.75 14.86 -10.12
C GLY A 449 4.26 14.97 -11.55
N TRP A 450 4.86 16.10 -11.91
CA TRP A 450 5.50 16.31 -13.21
C TRP A 450 6.67 15.34 -13.42
N ILE A 451 7.61 15.28 -12.48
CA ILE A 451 8.77 14.39 -12.57
C ILE A 451 8.30 12.93 -12.66
N GLY A 452 7.42 12.50 -11.75
CA GLY A 452 6.87 11.14 -11.75
C GLY A 452 6.15 10.78 -13.05
N THR A 453 5.42 11.72 -13.66
CA THR A 453 4.78 11.52 -14.97
C THR A 453 5.79 11.28 -16.08
N GLN A 454 6.90 12.05 -16.10
CA GLN A 454 7.95 11.86 -17.10
C GLN A 454 8.70 10.54 -16.89
N THR A 455 9.02 10.18 -15.64
CA THR A 455 9.62 8.89 -15.29
C THR A 455 8.71 7.73 -15.71
N TYR A 456 7.42 7.81 -15.37
CA TYR A 456 6.45 6.77 -15.70
C TYR A 456 6.27 6.59 -17.21
N ARG A 457 6.20 7.70 -17.97
CA ARG A 457 6.18 7.67 -19.44
C ARG A 457 7.43 7.02 -20.02
N THR A 458 8.59 7.31 -19.45
CA THR A 458 9.88 6.74 -19.88
C THR A 458 9.93 5.23 -19.65
N LEU A 459 9.43 4.77 -18.49
CA LEU A 459 9.40 3.35 -18.11
C LEU A 459 8.33 2.53 -18.82
N TRP A 460 7.32 3.16 -19.41
CA TRP A 460 6.17 2.45 -20.00
C TRP A 460 6.57 1.31 -20.95
N PRO A 461 7.46 1.52 -21.94
CA PRO A 461 7.86 0.46 -22.88
C PRO A 461 8.67 -0.69 -22.25
N ALA A 462 9.29 -0.44 -21.09
CA ALA A 462 10.13 -1.43 -20.42
C ALA A 462 9.35 -2.26 -19.38
N LEU A 463 8.41 -1.65 -18.65
CA LEU A 463 7.78 -2.29 -17.47
C LEU A 463 6.26 -2.47 -17.55
N PHE A 464 5.54 -1.70 -18.37
CA PHE A 464 4.07 -1.64 -18.28
C PHE A 464 3.33 -1.98 -19.58
N GLY A 465 3.96 -1.73 -20.73
CA GLY A 465 3.41 -1.96 -22.06
C GLY A 465 3.23 -3.44 -22.40
N ARG A 466 2.28 -3.76 -23.29
CA ARG A 466 2.00 -5.13 -23.75
C ARG A 466 3.17 -5.75 -24.53
N GLU A 467 3.85 -4.93 -25.32
CA GLU A 467 5.06 -5.28 -26.05
C GLU A 467 6.24 -4.78 -25.21
N MET A 468 6.69 -5.58 -24.24
CA MET A 468 7.81 -5.21 -23.38
C MET A 468 9.13 -5.37 -24.14
N LEU A 469 9.98 -4.33 -24.12
CA LEU A 469 11.27 -4.32 -24.79
C LEU A 469 12.33 -5.28 -24.19
N THR A 470 12.01 -6.01 -23.11
CA THR A 470 13.00 -6.57 -22.17
C THR A 470 13.99 -7.56 -22.76
N VAL A 471 13.56 -8.45 -23.66
CA VAL A 471 14.45 -9.46 -24.27
C VAL A 471 14.72 -9.17 -25.75
N GLU A 472 13.80 -8.49 -26.43
CA GLU A 472 13.93 -8.19 -27.87
C GLU A 472 14.93 -7.05 -28.14
N ASP A 473 15.03 -6.06 -27.24
CA ASP A 473 16.02 -4.97 -27.31
C ASP A 473 16.59 -4.63 -25.92
N PRO A 474 17.48 -5.49 -25.39
CA PRO A 474 17.98 -5.39 -24.02
C PRO A 474 18.84 -4.14 -23.78
N ALA A 475 19.54 -3.65 -24.79
CA ALA A 475 20.35 -2.43 -24.68
C ALA A 475 19.46 -1.20 -24.49
N GLN A 476 18.39 -1.08 -25.28
CA GLN A 476 17.42 -0.01 -25.15
C GLN A 476 16.65 -0.10 -23.83
N ALA A 477 16.25 -1.30 -23.40
CA ALA A 477 15.56 -1.50 -22.14
C ALA A 477 16.40 -1.03 -20.94
N ILE A 478 17.70 -1.34 -20.93
CA ILE A 478 18.62 -0.88 -19.87
C ILE A 478 18.85 0.63 -19.92
N GLU A 479 19.00 1.24 -21.10
CA GLU A 479 19.11 2.70 -21.23
C GLU A 479 17.85 3.43 -20.69
N ILE A 480 16.67 2.86 -20.93
CA ILE A 480 15.41 3.36 -20.36
C ILE A 480 15.46 3.31 -18.83
N MET A 481 15.86 2.18 -18.24
CA MET A 481 15.97 2.00 -16.80
C MET A 481 16.99 2.97 -16.18
N GLU A 482 18.18 3.13 -16.77
CA GLU A 482 19.22 4.06 -16.32
C GLU A 482 18.77 5.52 -16.32
N ARG A 483 18.04 5.95 -17.35
CA ARG A 483 17.48 7.30 -17.39
C ARG A 483 16.41 7.47 -16.31
N ALA A 484 15.59 6.45 -16.09
CA ALA A 484 14.54 6.47 -15.09
C ALA A 484 15.12 6.55 -13.67
N THR A 485 16.13 5.75 -13.31
CA THR A 485 16.75 5.77 -11.97
C THR A 485 17.42 7.11 -11.66
N LYS A 486 17.97 7.81 -12.65
CA LYS A 486 18.48 9.18 -12.50
C LYS A 486 17.35 10.19 -12.22
N SER A 487 16.22 10.06 -12.92
CA SER A 487 15.07 10.96 -12.74
C SER A 487 14.29 10.70 -11.44
N TRP A 488 14.30 9.44 -10.99
CA TRP A 488 13.58 8.98 -9.81
C TRP A 488 14.43 7.95 -9.05
N PRO A 489 15.36 8.42 -8.19
CA PRO A 489 16.19 7.52 -7.42
C PRO A 489 15.34 6.66 -6.47
N SER A 490 15.46 5.34 -6.59
CA SER A 490 14.79 4.32 -5.76
C SER A 490 15.60 3.03 -5.77
N GLY A 491 15.69 2.37 -4.62
CA GLY A 491 16.34 1.07 -4.48
C GLY A 491 15.65 0.04 -5.35
N GLU A 492 14.32 -0.02 -5.28
CA GLU A 492 13.47 -0.91 -6.09
C GLU A 492 13.77 -0.80 -7.59
N LEU A 493 13.62 0.40 -8.18
CA LEU A 493 13.80 0.61 -9.61
C LEU A 493 15.23 0.31 -10.08
N THR A 494 16.21 0.58 -9.21
CA THR A 494 17.63 0.30 -9.52
C THR A 494 17.90 -1.19 -9.41
N GLY A 495 17.30 -1.88 -8.45
CA GLY A 495 17.33 -3.34 -8.32
C GLY A 495 16.71 -4.04 -9.53
N GLU A 496 15.57 -3.55 -10.03
CA GLU A 496 14.93 -4.03 -11.26
C GLU A 496 15.84 -3.87 -12.49
N ALA A 497 16.62 -2.78 -12.57
CA ALA A 497 17.64 -2.64 -13.63
C ALA A 497 18.76 -3.68 -13.50
N GLY A 498 19.11 -4.05 -12.25
CA GLY A 498 20.05 -5.15 -11.95
C GLY A 498 19.50 -6.52 -12.35
N HIS A 499 18.22 -6.79 -12.06
CA HIS A 499 17.52 -8.02 -12.47
C HIS A 499 17.47 -8.15 -13.98
N LEU A 500 17.08 -7.08 -14.68
CA LEU A 500 17.07 -7.04 -16.14
C LEU A 500 18.47 -7.32 -16.71
N SER A 501 19.51 -6.65 -16.18
CA SER A 501 20.90 -6.88 -16.60
C SER A 501 21.33 -8.33 -16.41
N ARG A 502 20.93 -8.95 -15.30
CA ARG A 502 21.21 -10.37 -15.04
C ARG A 502 20.47 -11.30 -15.99
N GLN A 503 19.18 -11.05 -16.25
CA GLN A 503 18.40 -11.85 -17.20
C GLN A 503 19.01 -11.81 -18.61
N ILE A 504 19.53 -10.65 -19.03
CA ILE A 504 20.24 -10.49 -20.31
C ILE A 504 21.50 -11.37 -20.35
N ALA A 505 22.28 -11.42 -19.27
CA ALA A 505 23.48 -12.24 -19.18
C ALA A 505 23.19 -13.75 -19.24
N GLU A 506 22.03 -14.17 -18.74
CA GLU A 506 21.61 -15.58 -18.67
C GLU A 506 20.79 -16.02 -19.91
N TRP A 507 20.49 -15.11 -20.83
CA TRP A 507 19.64 -15.41 -21.98
C TRP A 507 20.35 -16.28 -23.03
N GLN A 508 19.85 -17.51 -23.21
CA GLN A 508 20.44 -18.52 -24.10
C GLN A 508 20.37 -18.19 -25.60
N GLY A 509 19.53 -17.21 -26.01
CA GLY A 509 19.34 -16.81 -27.41
C GLY A 509 20.30 -15.74 -27.91
N MET A 510 21.17 -15.21 -27.05
CA MET A 510 22.07 -14.13 -27.41
C MET A 510 23.41 -14.64 -27.96
N PRO A 511 23.85 -14.20 -29.15
CA PRO A 511 25.22 -14.38 -29.60
C PRO A 511 26.13 -13.32 -28.95
N LEU A 512 26.03 -13.12 -27.63
CA LEU A 512 26.90 -12.16 -26.95
C LEU A 512 28.21 -12.84 -26.54
N PRO A 513 29.36 -12.30 -26.97
CA PRO A 513 30.66 -12.85 -26.60
C PRO A 513 31.01 -12.65 -25.11
N GLU A 514 30.28 -11.81 -24.35
CA GLU A 514 30.73 -11.33 -23.03
C GLU A 514 29.56 -11.18 -22.00
N PRO A 515 29.00 -12.28 -21.47
CA PRO A 515 28.03 -12.23 -20.36
C PRO A 515 28.58 -11.53 -19.11
N GLU A 516 29.92 -11.49 -18.98
CA GLU A 516 30.63 -10.84 -17.89
C GLU A 516 30.32 -9.33 -17.77
N ILE A 517 30.19 -8.60 -18.89
CA ILE A 517 29.84 -7.17 -18.88
C ILE A 517 28.48 -6.95 -18.21
N TRP A 518 27.52 -7.83 -18.48
CA TRP A 518 26.18 -7.73 -17.92
C TRP A 518 26.12 -8.14 -16.46
N TRP A 519 26.93 -9.12 -16.03
CA TRP A 519 27.11 -9.42 -14.62
C TRP A 519 27.76 -8.26 -13.85
N ILE A 520 28.75 -7.58 -14.44
CA ILE A 520 29.36 -6.38 -13.84
C ILE A 520 28.30 -5.29 -13.69
N ARG A 521 27.55 -4.98 -14.76
CA ARG A 521 26.47 -3.99 -14.71
C ARG A 521 25.41 -4.33 -13.67
N ALA A 522 24.97 -5.58 -13.62
CA ALA A 522 23.99 -6.03 -12.64
C ALA A 522 24.52 -5.86 -11.20
N ALA A 523 25.78 -6.23 -10.94
CA ALA A 523 26.41 -6.04 -9.63
C ALA A 523 26.52 -4.56 -9.23
N ASP A 524 26.79 -3.67 -10.20
CA ASP A 524 26.84 -2.22 -9.98
C ASP A 524 25.45 -1.65 -9.67
N PHE A 525 24.40 -2.10 -10.36
CA PHE A 525 23.02 -1.71 -10.04
C PHE A 525 22.61 -2.18 -8.66
N TYR A 526 22.90 -3.43 -8.27
CA TYR A 526 22.60 -3.88 -6.91
C TYR A 526 23.38 -3.09 -5.86
N GLY A 527 24.63 -2.71 -6.13
CA GLY A 527 25.40 -1.83 -5.23
C GLY A 527 24.77 -0.45 -5.07
N GLN A 528 24.23 0.13 -6.16
CA GLN A 528 23.48 1.38 -6.11
C GLN A 528 22.14 1.23 -5.37
N ALA A 529 21.42 0.13 -5.61
CA ALA A 529 20.17 -0.17 -4.92
C ALA A 529 20.39 -0.33 -3.40
N GLU A 530 21.45 -1.04 -3.00
CA GLU A 530 21.89 -1.20 -1.61
C GLU A 530 22.27 0.14 -0.95
N ALA A 531 22.80 1.09 -1.71
CA ALA A 531 23.08 2.44 -1.20
C ALA A 531 21.80 3.27 -0.99
N LEU A 532 20.77 3.06 -1.82
CA LEU A 532 19.48 3.76 -1.73
C LEU A 532 18.56 3.14 -0.67
N ASN A 533 18.59 1.82 -0.53
CA ASN A 533 17.88 1.04 0.47
C ASN A 533 18.84 0.04 1.16
N PRO A 534 19.50 0.46 2.25
CA PRO A 534 20.53 -0.35 2.91
C PRO A 534 20.00 -1.50 3.76
N HIS A 535 18.68 -1.66 3.85
CA HIS A 535 18.01 -2.62 4.73
C HIS A 535 17.39 -3.80 3.97
N ASP A 536 17.48 -3.82 2.65
CA ASP A 536 16.94 -4.88 1.81
C ASP A 536 17.99 -6.00 1.59
N PRO A 537 17.74 -7.24 2.04
CA PRO A 537 18.68 -8.34 1.85
C PRO A 537 18.81 -8.77 0.39
N GLU A 538 17.79 -8.51 -0.45
CA GLU A 538 17.74 -8.95 -1.83
C GLU A 538 18.91 -8.38 -2.66
N TRP A 539 19.19 -7.09 -2.49
CA TRP A 539 20.29 -6.43 -3.22
C TRP A 539 21.64 -6.98 -2.79
N ALA A 540 21.84 -7.20 -1.49
CA ALA A 540 23.09 -7.73 -0.95
C ALA A 540 23.36 -9.17 -1.44
N VAL A 541 22.37 -10.07 -1.39
CA VAL A 541 22.54 -11.47 -1.81
C VAL A 541 22.74 -11.60 -3.31
N ASN A 542 22.00 -10.83 -4.12
CA ASN A 542 22.15 -10.85 -5.57
C ASN A 542 23.49 -10.28 -6.02
N ARG A 543 23.95 -9.20 -5.38
CA ARG A 543 25.28 -8.65 -5.62
C ARG A 543 26.38 -9.64 -5.23
N ALA A 544 26.27 -10.30 -4.07
CA ALA A 544 27.23 -11.28 -3.59
C ALA A 544 27.37 -12.46 -4.56
N ASN A 545 26.24 -12.99 -5.06
CA ASN A 545 26.22 -14.05 -6.05
C ASN A 545 26.96 -13.65 -7.33
N LEU A 546 26.72 -12.44 -7.86
CA LEU A 546 27.41 -11.96 -9.07
C LEU A 546 28.90 -11.71 -8.83
N LEU A 547 29.27 -11.10 -7.70
CA LEU A 547 30.67 -10.91 -7.33
C LEU A 547 31.43 -12.24 -7.22
N SER A 548 30.75 -13.29 -6.70
CA SER A 548 31.30 -14.64 -6.68
C SER A 548 31.53 -15.21 -8.07
N LEU A 549 30.64 -14.95 -9.04
CA LEU A 549 30.80 -15.42 -10.42
C LEU A 549 31.93 -14.67 -11.13
N LEU A 550 32.11 -13.39 -10.82
CA LEU A 550 33.17 -12.52 -11.32
C LEU A 550 34.54 -12.75 -10.65
N GLY A 551 34.66 -13.70 -9.72
CA GLY A 551 35.92 -13.98 -9.02
C GLY A 551 36.33 -12.92 -7.99
N ARG A 552 35.48 -11.93 -7.69
CA ARG A 552 35.71 -10.88 -6.69
C ARG A 552 35.36 -11.39 -5.28
N TYR A 553 36.08 -12.42 -4.85
CA TYR A 553 35.66 -13.24 -3.72
C TYR A 553 35.59 -12.49 -2.38
N ASP A 554 36.56 -11.62 -2.06
CA ASP A 554 36.54 -10.89 -0.77
C ASP A 554 35.42 -9.84 -0.68
N GLU A 555 34.94 -9.33 -1.82
CA GLU A 555 33.75 -8.49 -1.87
C GLU A 555 32.47 -9.32 -1.80
N ALA A 556 32.46 -10.51 -2.42
CA ALA A 556 31.34 -11.44 -2.34
C ALA A 556 31.08 -11.90 -0.91
N GLU A 557 32.13 -12.30 -0.17
CA GLU A 557 31.98 -12.75 1.22
C GLU A 557 31.44 -11.65 2.14
N ARG A 558 31.95 -10.40 2.01
CA ARG A 558 31.40 -9.25 2.77
C ARG A 558 29.94 -8.96 2.43
N ALA A 559 29.56 -9.07 1.17
CA ALA A 559 28.18 -8.87 0.74
C ALA A 559 27.26 -10.00 1.25
N PHE A 560 27.74 -11.25 1.27
CA PHE A 560 27.02 -12.38 1.86
C PHE A 560 26.84 -12.23 3.37
N GLU A 561 27.89 -11.85 4.10
CA GLU A 561 27.81 -11.59 5.54
C GLU A 561 26.75 -10.53 5.85
N ARG A 562 26.74 -9.44 5.08
CA ARG A 562 25.70 -8.41 5.21
C ARG A 562 24.31 -8.96 4.89
N ALA A 563 24.15 -9.75 3.82
CA ALA A 563 22.87 -10.34 3.46
C ALA A 563 22.32 -11.26 4.57
N VAL A 564 23.17 -12.09 5.19
CA VAL A 564 22.80 -12.96 6.32
C VAL A 564 22.34 -12.15 7.54
N VAL A 565 22.96 -11.00 7.81
CA VAL A 565 22.52 -10.11 8.89
C VAL A 565 21.18 -9.46 8.56
N LEU A 566 20.99 -8.98 7.32
CA LEU A 566 19.78 -8.28 6.90
C LEU A 566 18.56 -9.21 6.79
N GLU A 567 18.75 -10.45 6.32
CA GLU A 567 17.64 -11.41 6.20
C GLU A 567 17.13 -11.86 7.56
N GLY A 568 17.96 -11.84 8.61
CA GLY A 568 17.57 -12.25 9.95
C GLY A 568 17.01 -13.68 9.96
N GLY A 569 15.76 -13.83 10.45
CA GLY A 569 15.02 -15.08 10.45
C GLY A 569 14.28 -15.39 9.14
N MET A 570 14.44 -14.59 8.09
CA MET A 570 13.73 -14.74 6.81
C MET A 570 14.53 -15.50 5.75
N GLU A 571 15.39 -16.44 6.17
CA GLU A 571 16.22 -17.29 5.28
C GLU A 571 15.43 -17.85 4.09
N ARG A 572 14.19 -18.29 4.29
CA ARG A 572 13.38 -18.90 3.22
C ARG A 572 13.07 -17.95 2.05
N ASN A 573 13.12 -16.64 2.29
CA ASN A 573 12.81 -15.64 1.27
C ASN A 573 14.05 -15.26 0.45
N PHE A 574 15.21 -15.20 1.09
CA PHE A 574 16.44 -14.66 0.48
C PHE A 574 17.53 -15.71 0.24
N TRP A 575 17.54 -16.78 1.05
CA TRP A 575 18.50 -17.88 1.03
C TRP A 575 19.95 -17.42 1.16
N ALA A 576 20.21 -16.35 1.92
CA ALA A 576 21.55 -15.78 1.93
C ALA A 576 22.58 -16.70 2.60
N ARG A 577 22.22 -17.42 3.67
CA ARG A 577 23.13 -18.44 4.26
C ARG A 577 23.40 -19.58 3.30
N TYR A 578 22.37 -20.08 2.60
CA TYR A 578 22.54 -21.13 1.60
C TYR A 578 23.51 -20.71 0.49
N TYR A 579 23.29 -19.54 -0.11
CA TYR A 579 24.15 -19.03 -1.19
C TYR A 579 25.57 -18.74 -0.70
N PHE A 580 25.71 -18.24 0.54
CA PHE A 580 27.03 -18.02 1.13
C PHE A 580 27.79 -19.34 1.34
N ALA A 581 27.12 -20.38 1.85
CA ALA A 581 27.73 -21.69 2.01
C ALA A 581 28.14 -22.31 0.66
N ALA A 582 27.31 -22.15 -0.38
CA ALA A 582 27.63 -22.60 -1.73
C ALA A 582 28.86 -21.89 -2.29
N HIS A 583 28.97 -20.57 -2.05
CA HIS A 583 30.13 -19.78 -2.40
C HIS A 583 31.41 -20.28 -1.71
N LEU A 584 31.38 -20.40 -0.38
CA LEU A 584 32.53 -20.87 0.41
C LEU A 584 32.99 -22.25 -0.05
N TYR A 585 32.06 -23.19 -0.23
CA TYR A 585 32.40 -24.53 -0.71
C TYR A 585 33.09 -24.48 -2.07
N ARG A 586 32.54 -23.75 -3.05
CA ARG A 586 33.11 -23.65 -4.40
C ARG A 586 34.49 -22.99 -4.38
N ARG A 587 34.66 -21.85 -3.71
CA ARG A 587 35.93 -21.10 -3.63
C ARG A 587 37.02 -21.96 -3.00
N TRP A 588 36.75 -22.50 -1.81
CA TRP A 588 37.76 -23.19 -1.01
C TRP A 588 38.07 -24.60 -1.51
N TYR A 589 37.13 -25.25 -2.21
CA TYR A 589 37.42 -26.47 -2.96
C TYR A 589 38.44 -26.22 -4.07
N GLN A 590 38.30 -25.12 -4.82
CA GLN A 590 39.29 -24.77 -5.86
C GLN A 590 40.66 -24.45 -5.28
N LEU A 591 40.74 -23.66 -4.20
CA LEU A 591 42.01 -23.31 -3.54
C LEU A 591 42.68 -24.55 -2.93
N TRP A 592 41.91 -25.44 -2.32
CA TRP A 592 42.45 -26.70 -1.82
C TRP A 592 43.05 -27.56 -2.93
N VAL A 593 42.32 -27.76 -4.03
CA VAL A 593 42.77 -28.62 -5.13
C VAL A 593 43.95 -28.02 -5.89
N LYS A 594 43.92 -26.72 -6.17
CA LYS A 594 44.93 -26.04 -7.00
C LYS A 594 46.15 -25.57 -6.20
N GLU A 595 45.94 -25.02 -5.03
CA GLU A 595 46.99 -24.36 -4.22
C GLU A 595 47.39 -25.17 -2.98
N ARG A 596 46.78 -26.34 -2.75
CA ARG A 596 47.10 -27.25 -1.63
C ARG A 596 46.86 -26.64 -0.25
N ARG A 597 45.97 -25.64 -0.15
CA ARG A 597 45.59 -24.94 1.09
C ARG A 597 44.54 -25.72 1.91
N ALA A 598 44.91 -26.90 2.39
CA ALA A 598 43.96 -27.84 2.99
C ALA A 598 43.42 -27.40 4.37
N GLY A 599 44.26 -26.80 5.23
CA GLY A 599 43.87 -26.37 6.58
C GLY A 599 42.86 -25.22 6.57
N GLU A 600 43.15 -24.18 5.78
CA GLU A 600 42.24 -23.04 5.56
C GLU A 600 40.91 -23.50 4.91
N ALA A 601 40.99 -24.36 3.89
CA ALA A 601 39.80 -24.88 3.23
C ALA A 601 38.92 -25.68 4.20
N LEU A 602 39.51 -26.51 5.08
CA LEU A 602 38.76 -27.24 6.10
C LEU A 602 38.04 -26.29 7.06
N GLY A 603 38.70 -25.23 7.52
CA GLY A 603 38.07 -24.20 8.38
C GLY A 603 36.84 -23.57 7.72
N GLN A 604 36.94 -23.26 6.43
CA GLN A 604 35.86 -22.62 5.67
C GLN A 604 34.74 -23.60 5.29
N PHE A 605 35.06 -24.88 5.09
CA PHE A 605 34.04 -25.93 4.93
C PHE A 605 33.22 -26.14 6.21
N ILE A 606 33.87 -26.05 7.39
CA ILE A 606 33.16 -26.10 8.67
C ILE A 606 32.20 -24.91 8.79
N ARG A 607 32.65 -23.69 8.45
CA ARG A 607 31.78 -22.51 8.38
C ARG A 607 30.60 -22.69 7.41
N ALA A 608 30.86 -23.21 6.21
CA ALA A 608 29.80 -23.51 5.24
C ALA A 608 28.79 -24.54 5.77
N ARG A 609 29.24 -25.54 6.54
CA ARG A 609 28.38 -26.54 7.18
C ARG A 609 27.47 -25.90 8.24
N GLU A 610 28.01 -24.99 9.04
CA GLU A 610 27.22 -24.23 10.02
C GLU A 610 26.14 -23.37 9.35
N LEU A 611 26.51 -22.64 8.30
CA LEU A 611 25.55 -21.85 7.50
C LEU A 611 24.44 -22.72 6.90
N LEU A 612 24.77 -23.91 6.35
CA LEU A 612 23.76 -24.84 5.82
C LEU A 612 22.88 -25.43 6.91
N ARG A 613 23.43 -25.68 8.10
CA ARG A 613 22.64 -26.13 9.24
C ARG A 613 21.62 -25.06 9.64
N GLU A 614 22.05 -23.82 9.83
CA GLU A 614 21.15 -22.70 10.12
C GLU A 614 20.12 -22.50 9.02
N SER A 615 20.55 -22.56 7.75
CA SER A 615 19.66 -22.45 6.60
C SER A 615 18.62 -23.58 6.57
N SER A 616 19.00 -24.80 6.96
CA SER A 616 18.08 -25.93 7.07
C SER A 616 17.07 -25.72 8.21
N GLU A 617 17.52 -25.24 9.36
CA GLU A 617 16.67 -24.95 10.52
C GLU A 617 15.65 -23.83 10.23
N GLN A 618 16.04 -22.80 9.47
CA GLN A 618 15.20 -21.63 9.20
C GLN A 618 14.42 -21.72 7.89
N GLY A 619 15.06 -22.14 6.80
CA GLY A 619 14.49 -22.13 5.45
C GLY A 619 13.85 -23.45 5.01
N ASN A 620 14.22 -24.57 5.63
CA ASN A 620 13.99 -25.92 5.12
C ASN A 620 14.56 -26.10 3.70
N LEU A 621 15.86 -26.41 3.62
CA LEU A 621 16.63 -26.61 2.38
C LEU A 621 15.99 -27.58 1.38
N GLY A 622 15.06 -28.44 1.82
CA GLY A 622 14.28 -29.31 0.92
C GLY A 622 13.55 -28.54 -0.19
N HIS A 623 13.24 -27.25 0.01
CA HIS A 623 12.61 -26.39 -0.99
C HIS A 623 13.51 -26.02 -2.18
N ILE A 624 14.83 -25.91 -1.96
CA ILE A 624 15.79 -25.69 -3.05
C ILE A 624 15.93 -26.96 -3.91
N GLY A 625 15.59 -28.13 -3.34
CA GLY A 625 15.56 -29.39 -4.06
C GLY A 625 16.93 -30.05 -4.17
N LYS A 626 17.23 -30.60 -5.34
CA LYS A 626 18.40 -31.48 -5.54
C LYS A 626 19.72 -30.73 -5.32
N ALA A 627 19.84 -29.48 -5.80
CA ALA A 627 21.07 -28.72 -5.70
C ALA A 627 21.54 -28.54 -4.24
N ALA A 628 20.62 -28.25 -3.32
CA ALA A 628 20.97 -28.13 -1.90
C ALA A 628 21.37 -29.47 -1.28
N LYS A 629 20.70 -30.56 -1.65
CA LYS A 629 21.08 -31.91 -1.18
C LYS A 629 22.48 -32.29 -1.66
N ASP A 630 22.76 -32.07 -2.94
CA ASP A 630 24.06 -32.37 -3.55
C ASP A 630 25.17 -31.53 -2.90
N LEU A 631 24.91 -30.26 -2.59
CA LEU A 631 25.84 -29.39 -1.88
C LEU A 631 26.14 -29.89 -0.47
N VAL A 632 25.11 -30.20 0.33
CA VAL A 632 25.26 -30.72 1.70
C VAL A 632 26.05 -32.04 1.67
N GLU A 633 25.68 -32.97 0.80
CA GLU A 633 26.36 -34.27 0.70
C GLU A 633 27.82 -34.12 0.24
N GLY A 634 28.07 -33.27 -0.76
CA GLY A 634 29.42 -32.99 -1.26
C GLY A 634 30.31 -32.35 -0.21
N LEU A 635 29.79 -31.37 0.53
CA LEU A 635 30.49 -30.69 1.62
C LEU A 635 30.85 -31.68 2.74
N GLU A 636 29.90 -32.49 3.20
CA GLU A 636 30.11 -33.48 4.27
C GLU A 636 31.14 -34.55 3.89
N LYS A 637 31.12 -35.02 2.63
CA LYS A 637 32.13 -35.96 2.14
C LYS A 637 33.53 -35.32 2.12
N THR A 638 33.61 -34.06 1.71
CA THR A 638 34.87 -33.31 1.63
C THR A 638 35.48 -33.08 3.01
N ILE A 639 34.66 -32.68 3.99
CA ILE A 639 35.09 -32.49 5.39
C ILE A 639 35.61 -33.81 5.96
N ARG A 640 34.85 -34.89 5.86
CA ARG A 640 35.27 -36.22 6.36
C ARG A 640 36.57 -36.70 5.74
N PHE A 641 36.78 -36.44 4.46
CA PHE A 641 38.02 -36.78 3.78
C PHE A 641 39.22 -36.05 4.38
N LEU A 642 39.12 -34.73 4.58
CA LEU A 642 40.20 -33.91 5.13
C LEU A 642 40.49 -34.23 6.61
N GLU A 643 39.45 -34.45 7.41
CA GLU A 643 39.58 -34.90 8.80
C GLU A 643 40.26 -36.28 8.88
N GLY A 644 39.87 -37.22 8.00
CA GLY A 644 40.50 -38.53 7.88
C GLY A 644 41.97 -38.47 7.46
N ALA A 645 42.33 -37.46 6.66
CA ALA A 645 43.71 -37.16 6.30
C ALA A 645 44.49 -36.41 7.40
N ARG A 646 43.89 -36.20 8.59
CA ARG A 646 44.47 -35.49 9.74
C ARG A 646 44.89 -34.05 9.45
N VAL A 647 44.17 -33.39 8.53
CA VAL A 647 44.34 -31.95 8.29
C VAL A 647 43.81 -31.18 9.49
N VAL A 648 44.59 -30.21 10.00
CA VAL A 648 44.16 -29.34 11.10
C VAL A 648 43.46 -28.11 10.51
N PRO A 649 42.24 -27.77 10.94
CA PRO A 649 41.55 -26.58 10.45
C PRO A 649 42.26 -25.32 10.93
N GLU A 650 42.49 -24.38 10.02
CA GLU A 650 42.95 -23.04 10.38
C GLU A 650 41.75 -22.15 10.75
N PRO A 651 41.92 -21.18 11.67
CA PRO A 651 40.84 -20.28 12.06
C PRO A 651 40.30 -19.49 10.86
N VAL A 652 38.99 -19.32 10.81
CA VAL A 652 38.34 -18.37 9.91
C VAL A 652 38.80 -16.96 10.33
N GLN A 653 39.49 -16.24 9.43
CA GLN A 653 39.91 -14.86 9.66
C GLN A 653 38.73 -13.89 9.62
#